data_AF-A0A7J8C3K4-F1
#
_entry.id   AF-A0A7J8C3K4-F1
#
_cell.length_a   1.000
_cell.length_b   1.000
_cell.length_c   1.000
_cell.angle_alpha   90.00
_cell.angle_beta   90.00
_cell.angle_gamma   90.00
#
_symmetry.space_group_name_H-M   'P 1'
#
loop_
_entity.id
_entity.type
_entity.pdbx_description
1 polymer ?
#
loop_
_entity_poly.entity_id
_entity_poly.type
_entity_poly.pdbx_seq_one_letter_code
_entity_poly.pdbx_strand_id
1 'polypeptide(L)'
;MVSAHQHPATARSPRAGDFGAAFVERYMREFGFVIPERPVMVDDVRVRGTGRSGLRLEDAPKAQTGPPRVDKMTQCYFEGGYQETPVYLLGELGYGHKLQGPCLIIDSNSTILVEPGCQAEVTETGDIRVSVGAEAPSTVGAQLDPIHLSIFSHRFMSIAEQMGRILQRTAISTNIKERLDFSCALFGPDGGLVSNAPHIPVHLGAMQETVQFQIQHLGADLHPGDVLLSNHPSAGGSHLPDLTVITPVFWPGQTRPVFYVASRGHHADIGGITPGSMPPHSTTLQQEGAVFLSFKLVQGGVFQEEAVTEALRAPGKITGCSGTRNLHDNLSDLRAQVAANQKGIQLVGELIGQYGLDVVQAYMGHIQANAELAVRDMLRAFGTSRQARGLPLEVSAEDHMDDGSPIRLRVQINLSQGSAVFDFSGTGPEVFGNLNAPRAITLSALIYCLRCLVGRDIPLNQGCLAPVRVVIPRGSILDPSAEAAVVGGNVLTSQRVVDVILAAFGACAASQGCMNNVTLGNAHMGYYETVAGGAGAGPGWHGRSGVHSHMTNTRITDPEILESRYPVILRRFELRLGSGGRGRFRGGDGVIRELLFREEALLSVLTERRAFRPYGLHGGEPGARGLNLLTRKDGRTVNLGGKTSVLVYPGDVFCLHTPGGGGYGDPEEPAPPPGSPPQLPAFPERGSVYEYRRAQEAV
;
A
#
# COMPACT_ATOMS: atom_id res chain seq x y z
N MET A 1 -16.40 22.76 4.34
CA MET A 1 -17.52 23.27 5.17
C MET A 1 -16.98 24.14 6.30
N VAL A 2 -16.87 25.45 6.11
CA VAL A 2 -16.71 26.38 7.23
C VAL A 2 -18.04 26.43 7.97
N SER A 3 -18.04 26.24 9.28
CA SER A 3 -19.26 26.26 10.09
C SER A 3 -19.14 27.29 11.21
N ALA A 4 -20.23 27.99 11.51
CA ALA A 4 -20.35 28.93 12.63
C ALA A 4 -20.49 28.22 14.00
N HIS A 5 -19.86 27.06 14.19
CA HIS A 5 -20.21 26.06 15.22
C HIS A 5 -19.95 26.43 16.70
N GLN A 6 -19.53 27.65 17.02
CA GLN A 6 -19.43 28.04 18.43
C GLN A 6 -20.79 28.56 18.93
N HIS A 7 -21.60 27.67 19.51
CA HIS A 7 -22.80 28.07 20.25
C HIS A 7 -22.85 27.45 21.66
N PRO A 8 -23.09 28.24 22.74
CA PRO A 8 -23.40 29.67 22.75
C PRO A 8 -22.22 30.52 22.26
N ALA A 9 -22.54 31.64 21.61
CA ALA A 9 -21.51 32.53 21.06
C ALA A 9 -20.67 33.10 22.21
N THR A 10 -19.36 32.94 22.13
CA THR A 10 -18.42 33.60 23.04
C THR A 10 -18.01 34.95 22.46
N ALA A 11 -17.34 35.80 23.25
CA ALA A 11 -16.74 37.05 22.75
C ALA A 11 -15.68 36.84 21.65
N ARG A 12 -15.24 35.58 21.41
CA ARG A 12 -14.32 35.18 20.33
C ARG A 12 -15.04 34.54 19.13
N SER A 13 -16.36 34.36 19.20
CA SER A 13 -17.13 33.78 18.10
C SER A 13 -17.42 34.85 17.04
N PRO A 14 -17.23 34.55 15.74
CA PRO A 14 -17.38 35.54 14.68
C PRO A 14 -18.86 35.93 14.50
N ARG A 15 -19.18 37.21 14.65
CA ARG A 15 -20.46 37.79 14.19
C ARG A 15 -20.39 37.90 12.66
N ALA A 16 -21.30 37.27 11.91
CA ALA A 16 -21.34 37.26 10.43
C ALA A 16 -19.92 37.16 9.79
N GLY A 17 -19.32 35.96 9.89
CA GLY A 17 -17.87 35.79 9.93
C GLY A 17 -17.08 35.91 8.63
N ASP A 18 -15.79 36.18 8.80
CA ASP A 18 -14.74 36.07 7.78
C ASP A 18 -14.58 34.61 7.33
N PHE A 19 -15.42 34.22 6.35
CA PHE A 19 -15.36 32.90 5.73
C PHE A 19 -14.03 32.66 5.01
N GLY A 20 -13.33 33.73 4.59
CA GLY A 20 -12.03 33.67 3.94
C GLY A 20 -10.97 33.17 4.90
N ALA A 21 -10.79 33.81 6.05
CA ALA A 21 -9.82 33.39 7.06
C ALA A 21 -10.10 31.97 7.58
N ALA A 22 -11.37 31.65 7.86
CA ALA A 22 -11.74 30.30 8.31
C ALA A 22 -11.54 29.23 7.22
N PHE A 23 -11.72 29.58 5.95
CA PHE A 23 -11.36 28.71 4.84
C PHE A 23 -9.85 28.50 4.78
N VAL A 24 -9.05 29.58 4.87
CA VAL A 24 -7.58 29.52 4.82
C VAL A 24 -7.01 28.73 6.01
N GLU A 25 -7.50 28.93 7.23
CA GLU A 25 -7.08 28.17 8.42
C GLU A 25 -7.39 26.67 8.25
N ARG A 26 -8.60 26.35 7.77
CA ARG A 26 -8.97 24.95 7.51
C ARG A 26 -8.17 24.35 6.36
N TYR A 27 -7.90 25.12 5.30
CA TYR A 27 -7.08 24.70 4.17
C TYR A 27 -5.64 24.42 4.63
N MET A 28 -5.04 25.33 5.41
CA MET A 28 -3.73 25.12 6.03
C MET A 28 -3.69 23.87 6.90
N ARG A 29 -4.72 23.63 7.71
CA ARG A 29 -4.79 22.43 8.55
C ARG A 29 -4.88 21.13 7.74
N GLU A 30 -5.62 21.15 6.63
CA GLU A 30 -5.86 19.95 5.82
C GLU A 30 -4.71 19.68 4.84
N PHE A 31 -4.14 20.73 4.24
CA PHE A 31 -3.17 20.66 3.15
C PHE A 31 -1.74 21.02 3.57
N GLY A 32 -1.55 21.79 4.65
CA GLY A 32 -0.21 22.18 5.14
C GLY A 32 0.45 23.35 4.40
N PHE A 33 -0.21 23.96 3.41
CA PHE A 33 0.29 25.11 2.64
C PHE A 33 -0.85 26.04 2.19
N VAL A 34 -0.51 27.19 1.61
CA VAL A 34 -1.45 28.08 0.90
C VAL A 34 -0.98 28.37 -0.53
N ILE A 35 -1.91 28.85 -1.34
CA ILE A 35 -1.64 29.44 -2.65
C ILE A 35 -1.97 30.92 -2.54
N PRO A 36 -0.96 31.80 -2.32
CA PRO A 36 -1.19 33.23 -2.19
C PRO A 36 -1.94 33.81 -3.39
N GLU A 37 -2.75 34.84 -3.16
CA GLU A 37 -3.42 35.64 -4.20
C GLU A 37 -4.45 34.89 -5.08
N ARG A 38 -4.68 33.58 -4.87
CA ARG A 38 -5.68 32.82 -5.60
C ARG A 38 -7.10 33.14 -5.12
N PRO A 39 -8.04 33.53 -6.01
CA PRO A 39 -9.43 33.76 -5.63
C PRO A 39 -10.08 32.49 -5.09
N VAL A 40 -10.77 32.59 -3.94
CA VAL A 40 -11.58 31.50 -3.39
C VAL A 40 -12.97 31.52 -4.06
N MET A 41 -13.34 30.43 -4.74
CA MET A 41 -14.67 30.26 -5.33
C MET A 41 -15.62 29.54 -4.35
N VAL A 42 -16.82 30.07 -4.18
CA VAL A 42 -17.91 29.41 -3.45
C VAL A 42 -18.73 28.58 -4.43
N ASP A 43 -18.60 27.25 -4.32
CA ASP A 43 -19.28 26.29 -5.21
C ASP A 43 -20.66 25.86 -4.70
N ASP A 44 -20.82 25.72 -3.38
CA ASP A 44 -22.05 25.23 -2.75
C ASP A 44 -22.33 25.95 -1.42
N VAL A 45 -23.62 26.17 -1.12
CA VAL A 45 -24.10 26.76 0.13
C VAL A 45 -25.10 25.82 0.79
N ARG A 46 -24.70 25.23 1.91
CA ARG A 46 -25.56 24.33 2.70
C ARG A 46 -26.12 25.03 3.91
N VAL A 47 -27.45 25.02 4.05
CA VAL A 47 -28.14 25.53 5.23
C VAL A 47 -28.58 24.34 6.08
N ARG A 48 -28.11 24.29 7.33
CA ARG A 48 -28.59 23.31 8.33
C ARG A 48 -29.49 24.02 9.32
N GLY A 49 -30.78 23.71 9.29
CA GLY A 49 -31.71 24.05 10.37
C GLY A 49 -31.60 23.03 11.51
N THR A 50 -31.50 23.50 12.74
CA THR A 50 -31.56 22.64 13.93
C THR A 50 -32.78 23.05 14.74
N GLY A 51 -33.69 22.11 14.96
CA GLY A 51 -34.86 22.27 15.82
C GLY A 51 -34.73 21.37 17.05
N ARG A 52 -35.28 21.81 18.18
CA ARG A 52 -35.36 21.00 19.40
C ARG A 52 -36.83 20.68 19.66
N SER A 53 -37.18 19.39 19.72
CA SER A 53 -38.56 18.94 19.95
C SER A 53 -39.04 19.10 21.40
N GLY A 54 -38.11 19.31 22.35
CA GLY A 54 -38.42 19.44 23.77
C GLY A 54 -38.86 18.12 24.45
N LEU A 55 -38.97 17.03 23.68
CA LEU A 55 -39.34 15.71 24.19
C LEU A 55 -38.17 15.13 24.99
N ARG A 56 -38.41 14.79 26.26
CA ARG A 56 -37.57 13.86 27.03
C ARG A 56 -38.12 12.46 26.77
N LEU A 57 -37.33 11.60 26.16
CA LEU A 57 -37.72 10.23 25.78
C LEU A 57 -37.43 9.19 26.86
N GLU A 58 -36.75 9.57 27.94
CA GLU A 58 -36.26 8.65 28.96
C GLU A 58 -36.79 9.05 30.34
N ASP A 59 -37.37 8.06 31.04
CA ASP A 59 -37.71 8.18 32.45
C ASP A 59 -36.42 8.15 33.27
N ALA A 60 -36.16 9.22 34.02
CA ALA A 60 -34.99 9.27 34.88
C ALA A 60 -35.05 8.16 35.93
N PRO A 61 -33.94 7.43 36.19
CA PRO A 61 -33.88 6.47 37.28
C PRO A 61 -34.23 7.14 38.60
N LYS A 62 -34.90 6.41 39.50
CA LYS A 62 -35.21 6.93 40.84
C LYS A 62 -33.90 7.23 41.57
N ALA A 63 -33.78 8.44 42.12
CA ALA A 63 -32.72 8.78 43.05
C ALA A 63 -32.82 7.87 44.28
N GLN A 64 -31.76 7.14 44.62
CA GLN A 64 -31.68 6.35 45.85
C GLN A 64 -30.57 6.89 46.74
N THR A 65 -30.87 6.98 48.04
CA THR A 65 -29.94 7.47 49.07
C THR A 65 -29.27 6.36 49.88
N GLY A 66 -29.57 5.10 49.58
CA GLY A 66 -29.01 3.92 50.26
C GLY A 66 -27.75 3.39 49.58
N PRO A 67 -27.00 2.49 50.22
CA PRO A 67 -25.89 1.79 49.57
C PRO A 67 -26.43 0.83 48.48
N PRO A 68 -25.69 0.63 47.38
CA PRO A 68 -26.10 -0.30 46.33
C PRO A 68 -26.17 -1.74 46.87
N ARG A 69 -27.26 -2.45 46.56
CA ARG A 69 -27.50 -3.81 47.02
C ARG A 69 -26.67 -4.80 46.19
N VAL A 70 -25.86 -5.61 46.88
CA VAL A 70 -25.17 -6.75 46.28
C VAL A 70 -26.17 -7.89 46.11
N ASP A 71 -26.32 -8.39 44.88
CA ASP A 71 -27.16 -9.54 44.54
C ASP A 71 -26.48 -10.85 44.94
N LYS A 72 -25.20 -11.01 44.56
CA LYS A 72 -24.37 -12.16 44.92
C LYS A 72 -22.88 -11.81 44.87
N MET A 73 -22.07 -12.68 45.45
CA MET A 73 -20.61 -12.66 45.29
C MET A 73 -20.19 -13.74 44.29
N THR A 74 -19.19 -13.46 43.47
CA THR A 74 -18.59 -14.44 42.55
C THR A 74 -17.07 -14.30 42.52
N GLN A 75 -16.37 -15.27 41.92
CA GLN A 75 -14.92 -15.25 41.75
C GLN A 75 -14.59 -14.79 40.33
N CYS A 76 -13.91 -13.66 40.20
CA CYS A 76 -13.38 -13.18 38.93
C CYS A 76 -11.85 -13.16 38.98
N TYR A 77 -11.20 -13.52 37.87
CA TYR A 77 -9.75 -13.50 37.75
C TYR A 77 -9.28 -12.17 37.17
N PHE A 78 -8.38 -11.49 37.87
CA PHE A 78 -7.69 -10.28 37.43
C PHE A 78 -6.17 -10.49 37.43
N GLU A 79 -5.38 -9.47 37.09
CA GLU A 79 -3.91 -9.57 37.01
C GLU A 79 -3.25 -10.04 38.33
N GLY A 80 -3.85 -9.72 39.48
CA GLY A 80 -3.42 -10.19 40.80
C GLY A 80 -3.97 -11.57 41.23
N GLY A 81 -4.71 -12.27 40.37
CA GLY A 81 -5.36 -13.55 40.66
C GLY A 81 -6.88 -13.45 40.86
N TYR A 82 -7.46 -14.53 41.41
CA TYR A 82 -8.89 -14.59 41.73
C TYR A 82 -9.25 -13.63 42.88
N GLN A 83 -10.27 -12.79 42.66
CA GLN A 83 -10.80 -11.87 43.66
C GLN A 83 -12.31 -12.06 43.81
N GLU A 84 -12.78 -11.99 45.06
CA GLU A 84 -14.21 -11.92 45.36
C GLU A 84 -14.80 -10.64 44.81
N THR A 85 -15.77 -10.79 43.90
CA THR A 85 -16.32 -9.72 43.09
C THR A 85 -17.83 -9.64 43.33
N PRO A 86 -18.35 -8.55 43.94
CA PRO A 86 -19.77 -8.33 44.10
C PRO A 86 -20.47 -8.14 42.75
N VAL A 87 -21.65 -8.72 42.64
CA VAL A 87 -22.55 -8.61 41.49
C VAL A 87 -23.73 -7.74 41.87
N TYR A 88 -24.02 -6.75 41.03
CA TYR A 88 -25.13 -5.82 41.13
C TYR A 88 -26.08 -6.02 39.96
N LEU A 89 -27.38 -5.90 40.17
CA LEU A 89 -28.36 -5.87 39.08
C LEU A 89 -28.64 -4.41 38.69
N LEU A 90 -28.50 -4.08 37.41
CA LEU A 90 -28.69 -2.70 36.93
C LEU A 90 -30.06 -2.14 37.30
N GLY A 91 -31.11 -2.95 37.21
CA GLY A 91 -32.47 -2.57 37.60
C GLY A 91 -32.68 -2.28 39.09
N GLU A 92 -31.74 -2.67 39.95
CA GLU A 92 -31.75 -2.37 41.39
C GLU A 92 -30.87 -1.17 41.77
N LEU A 93 -30.14 -0.59 40.81
CA LEU A 93 -29.31 0.59 41.03
C LEU A 93 -30.09 1.88 40.76
N GLY A 94 -29.89 2.89 41.60
CA GLY A 94 -30.45 4.23 41.41
C GLY A 94 -29.39 5.24 40.97
N TYR A 95 -29.83 6.35 40.39
CA TYR A 95 -28.97 7.49 40.07
C TYR A 95 -28.20 7.94 41.33
N GLY A 96 -26.88 8.11 41.19
CA GLY A 96 -25.95 8.51 42.26
C GLY A 96 -25.26 7.35 42.98
N HIS A 97 -25.65 6.09 42.75
CA HIS A 97 -24.91 4.94 43.25
C HIS A 97 -23.50 4.91 42.65
N LYS A 98 -22.50 4.74 43.53
CA LYS A 98 -21.09 4.57 43.18
C LYS A 98 -20.63 3.17 43.58
N LEU A 99 -19.99 2.49 42.64
CA LEU A 99 -19.54 1.11 42.77
C LEU A 99 -18.04 1.08 42.56
N GLN A 100 -17.30 0.66 43.60
CA GLN A 100 -15.86 0.46 43.47
C GLN A 100 -15.57 -0.90 42.83
N GLY A 101 -14.70 -0.90 41.84
CA GLY A 101 -14.17 -2.12 41.26
C GLY A 101 -13.20 -2.83 42.23
N PRO A 102 -13.07 -4.16 42.14
CA PRO A 102 -13.73 -5.04 41.16
C PRO A 102 -15.22 -5.26 41.46
N CYS A 103 -16.10 -5.11 40.47
CA CYS A 103 -17.50 -5.52 40.57
C CYS A 103 -18.13 -5.84 39.20
N LEU A 104 -19.24 -6.59 39.20
CA LEU A 104 -20.04 -6.88 38.02
C LEU A 104 -21.39 -6.17 38.12
N ILE A 105 -21.84 -5.54 37.03
CA ILE A 105 -23.18 -4.97 36.90
C ILE A 105 -23.89 -5.72 35.79
N ILE A 106 -24.94 -6.47 36.14
CA ILE A 106 -25.70 -7.30 35.20
C ILE A 106 -27.00 -6.59 34.84
N ASP A 107 -27.24 -6.48 33.55
CA ASP A 107 -28.51 -6.09 32.96
C ASP A 107 -29.11 -7.26 32.16
N SER A 108 -30.37 -7.15 31.78
CA SER A 108 -31.09 -8.09 30.93
C SER A 108 -30.35 -8.49 29.66
N ASN A 109 -29.57 -7.56 29.07
CA ASN A 109 -28.88 -7.79 27.79
C ASN A 109 -27.35 -7.59 27.87
N SER A 110 -26.79 -7.29 29.04
CA SER A 110 -25.35 -6.99 29.16
C SER A 110 -24.77 -7.32 30.53
N THR A 111 -23.45 -7.48 30.59
CA THR A 111 -22.70 -7.61 31.85
C THR A 111 -21.52 -6.67 31.78
N ILE A 112 -21.48 -5.69 32.68
CA ILE A 112 -20.44 -4.68 32.77
C ILE A 112 -19.48 -5.09 33.88
N LEU A 113 -18.21 -5.34 33.51
CA LEU A 113 -17.14 -5.55 34.47
C LEU A 113 -16.48 -4.21 34.80
N VAL A 114 -16.50 -3.84 36.08
CA VAL A 114 -15.76 -2.68 36.61
C VAL A 114 -14.49 -3.22 37.23
N GLU A 115 -13.35 -2.95 36.62
CA GLU A 115 -12.05 -3.50 37.02
C GLU A 115 -11.53 -2.90 38.34
N PRO A 116 -10.62 -3.59 39.06
CA PRO A 116 -9.91 -3.01 40.20
C PRO A 116 -9.35 -1.62 39.89
N GLY A 117 -9.53 -0.67 40.81
CA GLY A 117 -9.07 0.72 40.61
C GLY A 117 -10.02 1.61 39.78
N CYS A 118 -11.08 1.05 39.19
CA CYS A 118 -12.15 1.82 38.55
C CYS A 118 -13.32 2.09 39.51
N GLN A 119 -14.10 3.13 39.21
CA GLN A 119 -15.36 3.45 39.87
C GLN A 119 -16.47 3.57 38.83
N ALA A 120 -17.56 2.83 38.99
CA ALA A 120 -18.77 3.05 38.20
C ALA A 120 -19.76 3.94 38.96
N GLU A 121 -20.44 4.82 38.24
CA GLU A 121 -21.49 5.71 38.74
C GLU A 121 -22.72 5.63 37.83
N VAL A 122 -23.91 5.47 38.43
CA VAL A 122 -25.17 5.61 37.69
C VAL A 122 -25.51 7.09 37.55
N THR A 123 -25.56 7.57 36.31
CA THR A 123 -25.87 8.97 35.99
C THR A 123 -27.36 9.30 36.12
N GLU A 124 -27.72 10.59 36.09
CA GLU A 124 -29.12 11.05 36.11
C GLU A 124 -29.97 10.54 34.95
N THR A 125 -29.34 10.13 33.84
CA THR A 125 -29.98 9.54 32.66
C THR A 125 -30.02 8.02 32.69
N GLY A 126 -29.43 7.38 33.72
CA GLY A 126 -29.36 5.92 33.83
C GLY A 126 -28.15 5.29 33.13
N ASP A 127 -27.30 6.09 32.48
CA ASP A 127 -26.03 5.61 31.94
C ASP A 127 -25.09 5.20 33.07
N ILE A 128 -24.27 4.17 32.82
CA ILE A 128 -23.15 3.81 33.68
C ILE A 128 -21.91 4.57 33.22
N ARG A 129 -21.46 5.52 34.04
CA ARG A 129 -20.19 6.22 33.84
C ARG A 129 -19.10 5.50 34.62
N VAL A 130 -18.14 4.91 33.91
CA VAL A 130 -16.95 4.32 34.53
C VAL A 130 -15.82 5.34 34.54
N SER A 131 -15.40 5.74 35.73
CA SER A 131 -14.17 6.51 35.97
C SER A 131 -13.03 5.52 36.20
N VAL A 132 -12.10 5.47 35.26
CA VAL A 132 -10.88 4.68 35.42
C VAL A 132 -9.98 5.45 36.38
N GLY A 133 -9.61 4.85 37.52
CA GLY A 133 -8.63 5.44 38.42
C GLY A 133 -7.34 5.70 37.65
N ALA A 134 -6.66 6.80 37.95
CA ALA A 134 -5.35 7.06 37.37
C ALA A 134 -4.38 5.99 37.90
N GLU A 135 -4.25 4.87 37.19
CA GLU A 135 -2.97 4.18 37.18
C GLU A 135 -1.92 5.24 36.84
N ALA A 136 -0.87 5.32 37.65
CA ALA A 136 0.28 6.11 37.25
C ALA A 136 0.62 5.63 35.83
N PRO A 137 0.63 6.52 34.82
CA PRO A 137 0.90 6.08 33.46
C PRO A 137 2.19 5.30 33.54
N SER A 138 2.14 4.00 33.19
CA SER A 138 3.36 3.23 33.07
C SER A 138 4.20 4.01 32.08
N THR A 139 5.30 4.59 32.58
CA THR A 139 6.17 5.39 31.75
C THR A 139 6.78 4.42 30.77
N VAL A 140 6.20 4.34 29.57
CA VAL A 140 6.67 3.45 28.52
C VAL A 140 8.11 3.82 28.25
N GLY A 141 9.03 2.94 28.64
CA GLY A 141 10.45 3.15 28.44
C GLY A 141 10.88 2.81 27.02
N ALA A 142 12.11 3.18 26.67
CA ALA A 142 12.74 2.77 25.41
C ALA A 142 13.08 1.26 25.35
N GLN A 143 12.91 0.53 26.45
CA GLN A 143 13.18 -0.91 26.52
C GLN A 143 12.11 -1.70 25.77
N LEU A 144 12.51 -2.83 25.17
CA LEU A 144 11.62 -3.70 24.42
C LEU A 144 10.56 -4.31 25.34
N ASP A 145 9.30 -3.98 25.09
CA ASP A 145 8.13 -4.64 25.64
C ASP A 145 7.29 -5.25 24.49
N PRO A 146 6.96 -6.56 24.52
CA PRO A 146 6.20 -7.20 23.44
C PRO A 146 4.79 -6.63 23.21
N ILE A 147 4.10 -6.17 24.26
CA ILE A 147 2.77 -5.57 24.18
C ILE A 147 2.91 -4.22 23.48
N HIS A 148 3.84 -3.38 23.94
CA HIS A 148 4.07 -2.08 23.31
C HIS A 148 4.63 -2.22 21.89
N LEU A 149 5.44 -3.23 21.59
CA LEU A 149 5.91 -3.52 20.23
C LEU A 149 4.74 -3.69 19.26
N SER A 150 3.72 -4.45 19.67
CA SER A 150 2.48 -4.64 18.91
C SER A 150 1.72 -3.31 18.76
N ILE A 151 1.55 -2.56 19.86
CA ILE A 151 0.86 -1.27 19.85
C ILE A 151 1.55 -0.29 18.90
N PHE A 152 2.87 -0.10 19.00
CA PHE A 152 3.63 0.80 18.13
C PHE A 152 3.58 0.35 16.67
N SER A 153 3.68 -0.95 16.40
CA SER A 153 3.55 -1.49 15.04
C SER A 153 2.20 -1.11 14.40
N HIS A 154 1.09 -1.31 15.13
CA HIS A 154 -0.24 -0.92 14.67
C HIS A 154 -0.41 0.61 14.59
N ARG A 155 0.19 1.39 15.50
CA ARG A 155 0.16 2.86 15.44
C ARG A 155 0.87 3.38 14.20
N PHE A 156 2.08 2.91 13.90
CA PHE A 156 2.81 3.31 12.70
C PHE A 156 2.06 2.91 11.43
N MET A 157 1.54 1.69 11.35
CA MET A 157 0.69 1.27 10.23
C MET A 157 -0.54 2.17 10.07
N SER A 158 -1.21 2.51 11.18
CA SER A 158 -2.37 3.39 11.15
C SER A 158 -2.07 4.78 10.61
N ILE A 159 -0.86 5.31 10.86
CA ILE A 159 -0.42 6.59 10.27
C ILE A 159 -0.42 6.49 8.75
N ALA A 160 0.26 5.49 8.21
CA ALA A 160 0.36 5.26 6.77
C ALA A 160 -1.03 5.06 6.13
N GLU A 161 -1.91 4.27 6.75
CA GLU A 161 -3.29 4.05 6.27
C GLU A 161 -4.16 5.31 6.32
N GLN A 162 -3.99 6.15 7.34
CA GLN A 162 -4.70 7.42 7.43
C GLN A 162 -4.24 8.40 6.37
N MET A 163 -2.93 8.48 6.10
CA MET A 163 -2.40 9.24 4.97
C MET A 163 -3.02 8.76 3.65
N GLY A 164 -3.05 7.44 3.41
CA GLY A 164 -3.66 6.85 2.22
C GLY A 164 -5.15 7.17 2.05
N ARG A 165 -5.92 7.15 3.15
CA ARG A 165 -7.33 7.55 3.14
C ARG A 165 -7.55 9.02 2.81
N ILE A 166 -6.65 9.90 3.26
CA ILE A 166 -6.69 11.32 2.87
C ILE A 166 -6.40 11.44 1.38
N LEU A 167 -5.32 10.83 0.90
CA LEU A 167 -4.94 10.86 -0.52
C LEU A 167 -6.09 10.40 -1.42
N GLN A 168 -6.66 9.22 -1.15
CA GLN A 168 -7.79 8.69 -1.92
C GLN A 168 -8.98 9.65 -1.98
N ARG A 169 -9.30 10.32 -0.87
CA ARG A 169 -10.48 11.21 -0.79
C ARG A 169 -10.26 12.53 -1.51
N THR A 170 -9.05 13.06 -1.51
CA THR A 170 -8.71 14.37 -2.05
C THR A 170 -8.23 14.34 -3.50
N ALA A 171 -7.71 13.21 -3.98
CA ALA A 171 -7.35 13.03 -5.39
C ALA A 171 -8.58 13.08 -6.32
N ILE A 172 -8.31 13.45 -7.58
CA ILE A 172 -9.34 13.55 -8.62
C ILE A 172 -9.13 12.57 -9.77
N SER A 173 -7.88 12.16 -10.04
CA SER A 173 -7.60 11.22 -11.12
C SER A 173 -8.19 9.83 -10.86
N THR A 174 -8.60 9.16 -11.93
CA THR A 174 -9.11 7.78 -11.86
C THR A 174 -8.08 6.81 -11.24
N ASN A 175 -6.79 7.01 -11.52
CA ASN A 175 -5.71 6.13 -11.06
C ASN A 175 -5.55 6.15 -9.54
N ILE A 176 -5.50 7.34 -8.93
CA ILE A 176 -5.33 7.45 -7.48
C ILE A 176 -6.66 7.20 -6.76
N LYS A 177 -7.75 7.81 -7.23
CA LYS A 177 -9.04 7.80 -6.52
C LYS A 177 -9.75 6.46 -6.58
N GLU A 178 -9.85 5.88 -7.77
CA GLU A 178 -10.66 4.68 -8.02
C GLU A 178 -9.80 3.41 -7.97
N ARG A 179 -8.66 3.44 -8.66
CA ARG A 179 -7.77 2.27 -8.80
C ARG A 179 -6.84 2.05 -7.61
N LEU A 180 -6.68 3.05 -6.74
CA LEU A 180 -5.78 3.03 -5.58
C LEU A 180 -4.32 2.80 -5.96
N ASP A 181 -3.89 3.36 -7.08
CA ASP A 181 -2.51 3.27 -7.56
C ASP A 181 -1.61 4.31 -6.86
N PHE A 182 -1.46 4.13 -5.54
CA PHE A 182 -0.63 4.98 -4.69
C PHE A 182 -0.09 4.20 -3.49
N SER A 183 0.88 4.75 -2.76
CA SER A 183 1.30 4.23 -1.44
C SER A 183 1.72 5.38 -0.53
N CYS A 184 1.56 5.18 0.78
CA CYS A 184 1.89 6.16 1.80
C CYS A 184 2.73 5.47 2.87
N ALA A 185 3.86 6.05 3.23
CA ALA A 185 4.83 5.42 4.12
C ALA A 185 5.47 6.41 5.10
N LEU A 186 5.90 5.86 6.23
CA LEU A 186 6.64 6.54 7.28
C LEU A 186 8.09 6.02 7.29
N PHE A 187 9.03 6.94 7.44
CA PHE A 187 10.47 6.67 7.42
C PHE A 187 11.16 7.26 8.65
N GLY A 188 12.18 6.56 9.13
CA GLY A 188 13.01 7.00 10.24
C GLY A 188 13.89 8.22 9.89
N PRO A 189 14.67 8.73 10.85
CA PRO A 189 15.55 9.89 10.65
C PRO A 189 16.65 9.65 9.60
N ASP A 190 16.99 8.38 9.35
CA ASP A 190 17.93 7.91 8.32
C ASP A 190 17.26 7.65 6.95
N GLY A 191 15.95 7.91 6.82
CA GLY A 191 15.17 7.58 5.64
C GLY A 191 14.78 6.10 5.52
N GLY A 192 15.06 5.29 6.54
CA GLY A 192 14.72 3.87 6.55
C GLY A 192 13.22 3.61 6.67
N LEU A 193 12.68 2.66 5.89
CA LEU A 193 11.25 2.36 5.91
C LEU A 193 10.83 1.82 7.29
N VAL A 194 9.84 2.45 7.92
CA VAL A 194 9.27 2.05 9.22
C VAL A 194 7.97 1.29 9.00
N SER A 195 7.07 1.87 8.21
CA SER A 195 5.77 1.27 7.88
C SER A 195 5.27 1.81 6.55
N ASN A 196 4.46 1.00 5.86
CA ASN A 196 3.78 1.39 4.62
C ASN A 196 2.36 0.80 4.63
N ALA A 197 1.39 1.58 4.15
CA ALA A 197 0.06 1.06 3.86
C ALA A 197 0.14 0.10 2.66
N PRO A 198 -0.39 -1.14 2.76
CA PRO A 198 -0.15 -2.20 1.79
C PRO A 198 -0.99 -2.03 0.51
N HIS A 199 -0.67 -1.00 -0.27
CA HIS A 199 -1.36 -0.70 -1.52
C HIS A 199 -0.62 -1.32 -2.71
N ILE A 200 0.63 -0.93 -2.99
CA ILE A 200 1.37 -1.39 -4.17
C ILE A 200 2.79 -1.84 -3.78
N PRO A 201 3.14 -3.14 -3.90
CA PRO A 201 4.44 -3.64 -3.45
C PRO A 201 5.66 -3.05 -4.18
N VAL A 202 5.55 -2.62 -5.44
CA VAL A 202 6.70 -2.05 -6.15
C VAL A 202 7.17 -0.72 -5.55
N HIS A 203 6.33 -0.02 -4.79
CA HIS A 203 6.69 1.25 -4.14
C HIS A 203 7.61 1.07 -2.92
N LEU A 204 7.68 -0.14 -2.36
CA LEU A 204 8.24 -0.39 -1.03
C LEU A 204 9.72 -0.02 -0.88
N GLY A 205 10.60 -0.79 -1.52
CA GLY A 205 12.04 -0.52 -1.48
C GLY A 205 12.40 0.77 -2.23
N ALA A 206 11.61 1.12 -3.25
CA ALA A 206 11.87 2.28 -4.08
C ALA A 206 11.65 3.60 -3.34
N MET A 207 10.60 3.72 -2.52
CA MET A 207 10.38 4.94 -1.74
C MET A 207 11.47 5.14 -0.68
N GLN A 208 11.99 4.08 -0.07
CA GLN A 208 13.12 4.17 0.87
C GLN A 208 14.36 4.78 0.20
N GLU A 209 14.78 4.21 -0.93
CA GLU A 209 15.91 4.75 -1.72
C GLU A 209 15.65 6.21 -2.14
N THR A 210 14.40 6.57 -2.45
CA THR A 210 14.03 7.95 -2.80
C THR A 210 14.24 8.89 -1.63
N VAL A 211 13.73 8.55 -0.44
CA VAL A 211 13.89 9.38 0.76
C VAL A 211 15.37 9.50 1.13
N GLN A 212 16.11 8.38 1.13
CA GLN A 212 17.55 8.38 1.44
C GLN A 212 18.36 9.23 0.46
N PHE A 213 18.05 9.18 -0.83
CA PHE A 213 18.67 10.05 -1.83
C PHE A 213 18.41 11.53 -1.51
N GLN A 214 17.17 11.92 -1.22
CA GLN A 214 16.85 13.33 -0.93
C GLN A 214 17.56 13.82 0.34
N ILE A 215 17.66 12.99 1.38
CA ILE A 215 18.39 13.30 2.62
C ILE A 215 19.86 13.59 2.30
N GLN A 216 20.50 12.73 1.50
CA GLN A 216 21.91 12.89 1.12
C GLN A 216 22.12 14.08 0.19
N HIS A 217 21.20 14.30 -0.76
CA HIS A 217 21.30 15.33 -1.78
C HIS A 217 21.12 16.74 -1.23
N LEU A 218 20.13 16.94 -0.35
CA LEU A 218 19.81 18.27 0.21
C LEU A 218 20.53 18.53 1.53
N GLY A 219 20.78 17.51 2.34
CA GLY A 219 21.50 17.63 3.61
C GLY A 219 20.92 18.72 4.52
N ALA A 220 21.71 19.77 4.74
CA ALA A 220 21.33 20.90 5.60
C ALA A 220 20.31 21.88 4.97
N ASP A 221 20.00 21.75 3.67
CA ASP A 221 19.02 22.60 2.97
C ASP A 221 17.56 22.12 3.15
N LEU A 222 17.33 21.14 4.04
CA LEU A 222 16.00 20.70 4.45
C LEU A 222 15.49 21.60 5.59
N HIS A 223 14.38 22.31 5.35
CA HIS A 223 13.79 23.22 6.33
C HIS A 223 12.38 22.79 6.73
N PRO A 224 11.90 23.19 7.94
CA PRO A 224 10.50 23.03 8.31
C PRO A 224 9.56 23.70 7.28
N GLY A 225 8.53 22.98 6.85
CA GLY A 225 7.57 23.46 5.85
C GLY A 225 7.97 23.23 4.39
N ASP A 226 9.14 22.63 4.14
CA ASP A 226 9.50 22.16 2.81
C ASP A 226 8.76 20.85 2.45
N VAL A 227 8.39 20.70 1.18
CA VAL A 227 7.87 19.45 0.62
C VAL A 227 8.57 19.19 -0.71
N LEU A 228 9.09 17.99 -0.88
CA LEU A 228 9.90 17.59 -2.03
C LEU A 228 9.08 16.75 -3.00
N LEU A 229 9.46 16.79 -4.27
CA LEU A 229 8.92 15.97 -5.35
C LEU A 229 10.07 15.31 -6.11
N SER A 230 9.97 14.00 -6.35
CA SER A 230 10.93 13.22 -7.13
C SER A 230 10.27 12.03 -7.82
N ASN A 231 10.73 11.70 -9.02
CA ASN A 231 10.37 10.49 -9.78
C ASN A 231 11.54 9.91 -10.59
N HIS A 232 12.71 10.55 -10.56
CA HIS A 232 13.85 10.13 -11.36
C HIS A 232 14.39 8.76 -10.88
N PRO A 233 14.65 7.79 -11.79
CA PRO A 233 15.18 6.46 -11.44
C PRO A 233 16.44 6.47 -10.58
N SER A 234 17.44 7.29 -10.94
CA SER A 234 18.66 7.48 -10.17
C SER A 234 18.46 8.06 -8.76
N ALA A 235 17.29 8.64 -8.48
CA ALA A 235 16.88 9.13 -7.17
C ALA A 235 15.84 8.22 -6.51
N GLY A 236 15.77 6.92 -6.85
CA GLY A 236 14.85 5.96 -6.24
C GLY A 236 13.45 5.89 -6.87
N GLY A 237 13.21 6.61 -7.96
CA GLY A 237 11.98 6.49 -8.76
C GLY A 237 11.80 5.09 -9.35
N SER A 238 10.56 4.59 -9.36
CA SER A 238 10.20 3.33 -10.04
C SER A 238 10.11 3.53 -11.55
N HIS A 239 9.30 4.48 -11.97
CA HIS A 239 9.21 5.02 -13.33
C HIS A 239 8.68 6.45 -13.25
N LEU A 240 8.67 7.19 -14.36
CA LEU A 240 8.31 8.60 -14.31
C LEU A 240 6.86 8.89 -13.86
N PRO A 241 5.83 8.12 -14.24
CA PRO A 241 4.46 8.39 -13.79
C PRO A 241 4.24 8.33 -12.28
N ASP A 242 5.12 7.62 -11.54
CA ASP A 242 5.03 7.51 -10.08
C ASP A 242 5.73 8.71 -9.42
N LEU A 243 4.96 9.76 -9.13
CA LEU A 243 5.47 10.95 -8.47
C LEU A 243 5.53 10.73 -6.95
N THR A 244 6.73 10.86 -6.36
CA THR A 244 6.94 10.72 -4.91
C THR A 244 7.01 12.09 -4.26
N VAL A 245 6.06 12.39 -3.38
CA VAL A 245 6.03 13.60 -2.55
C VAL A 245 6.54 13.26 -1.16
N ILE A 246 7.59 13.94 -0.70
CA ILE A 246 8.31 13.63 0.54
C ILE A 246 8.31 14.86 1.44
N THR A 247 7.97 14.69 2.71
CA THR A 247 7.92 15.79 3.68
C THR A 247 8.74 15.46 4.92
N PRO A 248 9.79 16.23 5.25
CA PRO A 248 10.52 16.07 6.50
C PRO A 248 9.66 16.45 7.72
N VAL A 249 9.73 15.64 8.76
CA VAL A 249 9.03 15.87 10.04
C VAL A 249 10.01 16.44 11.04
N PHE A 250 9.80 17.69 11.48
CA PHE A 250 10.61 18.33 12.52
C PHE A 250 9.91 18.26 13.88
N TRP A 251 10.70 18.22 14.96
CA TRP A 251 10.22 18.24 16.34
C TRP A 251 10.86 19.41 17.11
N PRO A 252 10.16 20.07 18.06
CA PRO A 252 10.73 21.19 18.83
C PRO A 252 12.08 20.83 19.47
N GLY A 253 13.05 21.73 19.33
CA GLY A 253 14.42 21.54 19.84
C GLY A 253 15.34 20.69 18.96
N GLN A 254 14.83 20.12 17.85
CA GLN A 254 15.63 19.34 16.90
C GLN A 254 15.98 20.19 15.68
N THR A 255 17.26 20.18 15.29
CA THR A 255 17.76 20.90 14.10
C THR A 255 17.67 20.08 12.82
N ARG A 256 17.39 18.78 12.94
CA ARG A 256 17.24 17.84 11.83
C ARG A 256 15.86 17.19 11.87
N PRO A 257 15.36 16.69 10.73
CA PRO A 257 14.14 15.91 10.70
C PRO A 257 14.26 14.66 11.60
N VAL A 258 13.22 14.38 12.38
CA VAL A 258 13.15 13.20 13.26
C VAL A 258 12.50 11.99 12.60
N PHE A 259 11.68 12.24 11.57
CA PHE A 259 11.02 11.27 10.69
C PHE A 259 10.85 11.90 9.31
N TYR A 260 10.48 11.10 8.32
CA TYR A 260 9.96 11.57 7.04
C TYR A 260 8.66 10.85 6.73
N VAL A 261 7.74 11.54 6.08
CA VAL A 261 6.53 10.93 5.52
C VAL A 261 6.57 11.10 4.02
N ALA A 262 6.14 10.09 3.27
CA ALA A 262 6.05 10.20 1.84
C ALA A 262 4.80 9.53 1.28
N SER A 263 4.34 10.06 0.16
CA SER A 263 3.28 9.48 -0.65
C SER A 263 3.75 9.38 -2.10
N ARG A 264 3.53 8.23 -2.73
CA ARG A 264 3.80 8.01 -4.15
C ARG A 264 2.48 7.74 -4.85
N GLY A 265 2.17 8.51 -5.87
CA GLY A 265 0.93 8.40 -6.64
C GLY A 265 1.23 8.24 -8.12
N HIS A 266 0.49 7.35 -8.78
CA HIS A 266 0.60 7.16 -10.22
C HIS A 266 -0.25 8.19 -10.96
N HIS A 267 0.41 9.11 -11.67
CA HIS A 267 -0.26 10.10 -12.51
C HIS A 267 -0.48 9.54 -13.91
N ALA A 268 -1.74 9.52 -14.35
CA ALA A 268 -2.14 8.90 -15.62
C ALA A 268 -1.41 9.46 -16.85
N ASP A 269 -1.09 10.75 -16.87
CA ASP A 269 -0.31 11.38 -17.93
C ASP A 269 0.55 12.50 -17.34
N ILE A 270 1.84 12.47 -17.62
CA ILE A 270 2.84 13.50 -17.28
C ILE A 270 3.63 13.92 -18.54
N GLY A 271 3.04 13.71 -19.72
CA GLY A 271 3.68 13.93 -21.02
C GLY A 271 4.43 12.71 -21.55
N GLY A 272 5.26 12.95 -22.57
CA GLY A 272 6.01 11.93 -23.31
C GLY A 272 5.47 11.67 -24.72
N ILE A 273 5.98 10.64 -25.37
CA ILE A 273 5.70 10.33 -26.78
C ILE A 273 4.29 9.74 -27.02
N THR A 274 3.67 9.13 -26.01
CA THR A 274 2.30 8.61 -26.10
C THR A 274 1.43 9.15 -24.96
N PRO A 275 0.10 9.27 -25.14
CA PRO A 275 -0.83 9.48 -24.05
C PRO A 275 -0.78 8.34 -23.02
N GLY A 276 -1.04 8.66 -21.76
CA GLY A 276 -1.10 7.67 -20.68
C GLY A 276 0.26 7.33 -20.04
N SER A 277 1.34 8.01 -20.45
CA SER A 277 2.72 7.90 -19.93
C SER A 277 3.29 6.49 -19.74
N MET A 278 2.78 5.52 -20.51
CA MET A 278 3.33 4.16 -20.63
C MET A 278 3.74 3.83 -22.07
N PRO A 279 4.67 4.59 -22.69
CA PRO A 279 5.05 4.39 -24.08
C PRO A 279 5.74 3.04 -24.29
N PRO A 280 5.22 2.12 -25.12
CA PRO A 280 5.78 0.78 -25.28
C PRO A 280 7.10 0.73 -26.07
N HIS A 281 7.49 1.85 -26.69
CA HIS A 281 8.65 1.97 -27.56
C HIS A 281 9.63 3.07 -27.10
N SER A 282 9.50 3.56 -25.86
CA SER A 282 10.51 4.46 -25.32
C SER A 282 11.87 3.77 -25.24
N THR A 283 12.91 4.52 -25.58
CA THR A 283 14.33 4.11 -25.56
C THR A 283 15.17 5.01 -24.68
N THR A 284 14.68 6.23 -24.40
CA THR A 284 15.31 7.21 -23.51
C THR A 284 14.30 7.68 -22.47
N LEU A 285 14.78 8.04 -21.28
CA LEU A 285 13.94 8.47 -20.16
C LEU A 285 13.06 9.67 -20.53
N GLN A 286 13.59 10.62 -21.32
CA GLN A 286 12.90 11.84 -21.70
C GLN A 286 11.66 11.59 -22.58
N GLN A 287 11.57 10.43 -23.23
CA GLN A 287 10.38 10.03 -24.01
C GLN A 287 9.20 9.62 -23.12
N GLU A 288 9.43 9.39 -21.82
CA GLU A 288 8.44 8.83 -20.89
C GLU A 288 7.65 9.88 -20.12
N GLY A 289 8.12 11.14 -20.07
CA GLY A 289 7.39 12.24 -19.44
C GLY A 289 8.26 13.20 -18.64
N ALA A 290 7.62 13.96 -17.75
CA ALA A 290 8.28 14.94 -16.89
C ALA A 290 9.22 14.27 -15.87
N VAL A 291 10.39 14.87 -15.66
CA VAL A 291 11.45 14.31 -14.81
C VAL A 291 11.76 15.26 -13.66
N PHE A 292 11.76 14.71 -12.45
CA PHE A 292 12.05 15.39 -11.19
C PHE A 292 13.12 14.60 -10.42
N LEU A 293 14.35 15.09 -10.42
CA LEU A 293 15.43 14.50 -9.62
C LEU A 293 15.28 14.88 -8.14
N SER A 294 15.18 16.19 -7.88
CA SER A 294 14.90 16.79 -6.59
C SER A 294 14.23 18.15 -6.86
N PHE A 295 12.99 18.32 -6.40
CA PHE A 295 12.23 19.55 -6.63
C PHE A 295 11.52 19.97 -5.33
N LYS A 296 11.66 21.23 -4.89
CA LYS A 296 10.92 21.78 -3.76
C LYS A 296 9.51 22.16 -4.21
N LEU A 297 8.56 21.22 -4.08
CA LEU A 297 7.15 21.41 -4.40
C LEU A 297 6.47 22.44 -3.50
N VAL A 298 6.85 22.45 -2.23
CA VAL A 298 6.51 23.50 -1.27
C VAL A 298 7.82 23.99 -0.67
N GLN A 299 8.01 25.31 -0.63
CA GLN A 299 9.17 25.93 -0.01
C GLN A 299 8.69 26.87 1.09
N GLY A 300 9.08 26.61 2.34
CA GLY A 300 8.64 27.40 3.49
C GLY A 300 7.11 27.56 3.60
N GLY A 301 6.33 26.52 3.28
CA GLY A 301 4.86 26.57 3.31
C GLY A 301 4.17 27.19 2.08
N VAL A 302 4.92 27.57 1.03
CA VAL A 302 4.37 28.13 -0.22
C VAL A 302 4.49 27.11 -1.36
N PHE A 303 3.35 26.75 -1.97
CA PHE A 303 3.29 25.79 -3.08
C PHE A 303 3.78 26.42 -4.41
N GLN A 304 4.74 25.76 -5.06
CA GLN A 304 5.44 26.27 -6.25
C GLN A 304 4.68 25.96 -7.55
N GLU A 305 3.45 26.45 -7.70
CA GLU A 305 2.53 26.08 -8.80
C GLU A 305 3.08 26.39 -10.20
N GLU A 306 3.67 27.56 -10.39
CA GLU A 306 4.21 27.99 -11.69
C GLU A 306 5.39 27.12 -12.11
N ALA A 307 6.34 26.90 -11.19
CA ALA A 307 7.55 26.10 -11.45
C ALA A 307 7.22 24.63 -11.74
N VAL A 308 6.31 24.01 -10.97
CA VAL A 308 5.90 22.62 -11.24
C VAL A 308 5.10 22.51 -12.55
N THR A 309 4.32 23.53 -12.90
CA THR A 309 3.61 23.60 -14.18
C THR A 309 4.60 23.65 -15.34
N GLU A 310 5.65 24.47 -15.25
CA GLU A 310 6.68 24.50 -16.29
C GLU A 310 7.37 23.13 -16.43
N ALA A 311 7.74 22.50 -15.31
CA ALA A 311 8.38 21.19 -15.32
C ALA A 311 7.49 20.10 -15.95
N LEU A 312 6.18 20.09 -15.65
CA LEU A 312 5.21 19.16 -16.25
C LEU A 312 4.97 19.41 -17.75
N ARG A 313 5.20 20.64 -18.23
CA ARG A 313 5.11 21.00 -19.66
C ARG A 313 6.42 20.83 -20.42
N ALA A 314 7.55 20.76 -19.72
CA ALA A 314 8.89 20.67 -20.30
C ALA A 314 9.06 19.53 -21.33
N PRO A 315 8.46 18.33 -21.17
CA PRO A 315 8.57 17.28 -22.19
C PRO A 315 8.09 17.72 -23.58
N GLY A 316 7.15 18.67 -23.67
CA GLY A 316 6.69 19.22 -24.96
C GLY A 316 7.73 20.05 -25.72
N LYS A 317 8.88 20.36 -25.10
CA LYS A 317 10.04 20.99 -25.76
C LYS A 317 10.87 19.98 -26.57
N ILE A 318 10.62 18.68 -26.40
CA ILE A 318 11.36 17.59 -27.05
C ILE A 318 10.60 17.12 -28.29
N THR A 319 11.31 16.97 -29.41
CA THR A 319 10.72 16.53 -30.68
C THR A 319 9.97 15.22 -30.54
N GLY A 320 8.70 15.20 -30.95
CA GLY A 320 7.83 14.02 -30.88
C GLY A 320 7.20 13.76 -29.51
N CYS A 321 7.52 14.55 -28.50
CA CYS A 321 6.90 14.48 -27.17
C CYS A 321 5.83 15.56 -26.98
N SER A 322 4.92 15.30 -26.05
CA SER A 322 3.99 16.30 -25.51
C SER A 322 4.35 16.59 -24.06
N GLY A 323 4.07 17.81 -23.59
CA GLY A 323 3.92 18.05 -22.16
C GLY A 323 2.71 17.30 -21.61
N THR A 324 2.48 17.35 -20.29
CA THR A 324 1.29 16.70 -19.71
C THR A 324 0.00 17.12 -20.41
N ARG A 325 -0.85 16.14 -20.69
CA ARG A 325 -2.19 16.32 -21.26
C ARG A 325 -3.25 16.56 -20.17
N ASN A 326 -2.92 16.24 -18.92
CA ASN A 326 -3.83 16.27 -17.77
C ASN A 326 -3.32 17.19 -16.65
N LEU A 327 -2.81 18.39 -16.98
CA LEU A 327 -2.19 19.30 -16.01
C LEU A 327 -3.06 19.57 -14.77
N HIS A 328 -4.37 19.74 -14.96
CA HIS A 328 -5.30 19.99 -13.86
C HIS A 328 -5.31 18.84 -12.84
N ASP A 329 -5.33 17.60 -13.33
CA ASP A 329 -5.26 16.39 -12.52
C ASP A 329 -3.89 16.28 -11.84
N ASN A 330 -2.79 16.53 -12.57
CA ASN A 330 -1.46 16.50 -11.97
C ASN A 330 -1.34 17.45 -10.79
N LEU A 331 -1.76 18.71 -10.96
CA LEU A 331 -1.69 19.71 -9.88
C LEU A 331 -2.60 19.35 -8.71
N SER A 332 -3.80 18.84 -8.98
CA SER A 332 -4.76 18.47 -7.93
C SER A 332 -4.29 17.25 -7.12
N ASP A 333 -3.76 16.24 -7.79
CA ASP A 333 -3.22 15.05 -7.16
C ASP A 333 -1.93 15.34 -6.38
N LEU A 334 -1.04 16.21 -6.89
CA LEU A 334 0.13 16.67 -6.14
C LEU A 334 -0.28 17.37 -4.84
N ARG A 335 -1.29 18.25 -4.88
CA ARG A 335 -1.84 18.88 -3.67
C ARG A 335 -2.46 17.85 -2.71
N ALA A 336 -3.13 16.83 -3.25
CA ALA A 336 -3.67 15.71 -2.47
C ALA A 336 -2.58 14.90 -1.75
N GLN A 337 -1.44 14.66 -2.41
CA GLN A 337 -0.27 14.01 -1.83
C GLN A 337 0.36 14.86 -0.71
N VAL A 338 0.45 16.18 -0.90
CA VAL A 338 0.92 17.09 0.16
C VAL A 338 -0.03 17.05 1.38
N ALA A 339 -1.35 17.05 1.19
CA ALA A 339 -2.33 16.88 2.28
C ALA A 339 -2.20 15.54 3.00
N ALA A 340 -1.98 14.46 2.26
CA ALA A 340 -1.75 13.14 2.84
C ALA A 340 -0.50 13.16 3.75
N ASN A 341 0.59 13.76 3.28
CA ASN A 341 1.80 13.91 4.08
C ASN A 341 1.58 14.81 5.32
N GLN A 342 0.82 15.90 5.18
CA GLN A 342 0.46 16.76 6.31
C GLN A 342 -0.28 15.98 7.40
N LYS A 343 -1.19 15.07 7.02
CA LYS A 343 -1.85 14.18 7.99
C LYS A 343 -0.85 13.27 8.69
N GLY A 344 0.14 12.76 7.96
CA GLY A 344 1.23 11.96 8.53
C GLY A 344 2.04 12.73 9.58
N ILE A 345 2.44 13.97 9.28
CA ILE A 345 3.14 14.86 10.23
C ILE A 345 2.34 15.04 11.52
N GLN A 346 1.04 15.33 11.39
CA GLN A 346 0.17 15.51 12.55
C GLN A 346 0.16 14.27 13.45
N LEU A 347 -0.07 13.09 12.87
CA LEU A 347 -0.20 11.86 13.65
C LEU A 347 1.14 11.40 14.26
N VAL A 348 2.26 11.61 13.57
CA VAL A 348 3.60 11.39 14.13
C VAL A 348 3.84 12.34 15.29
N GLY A 349 3.49 13.63 15.15
CA GLY A 349 3.62 14.61 16.21
C GLY A 349 2.76 14.29 17.43
N GLU A 350 1.53 13.81 17.24
CA GLU A 350 0.66 13.32 18.32
C GLU A 350 1.27 12.11 19.04
N LEU A 351 1.83 11.15 18.29
CA LEU A 351 2.50 9.97 18.85
C LEU A 351 3.74 10.35 19.68
N ILE A 352 4.57 11.27 19.16
CA ILE A 352 5.73 11.79 19.90
C ILE A 352 5.29 12.58 21.12
N GLY A 353 4.23 13.40 21.02
CA GLY A 353 3.68 14.14 22.16
C GLY A 353 3.17 13.23 23.28
N GLN A 354 2.67 12.04 22.94
CA GLN A 354 2.16 11.07 23.90
C GLN A 354 3.26 10.25 24.59
N TYR A 355 4.26 9.78 23.84
CA TYR A 355 5.24 8.80 24.36
C TYR A 355 6.67 9.34 24.48
N GLY A 356 6.96 10.51 23.91
CA GLY A 356 8.31 11.06 23.82
C GLY A 356 9.10 10.52 22.63
N LEU A 357 10.00 11.35 22.09
CA LEU A 357 10.73 11.05 20.85
C LEU A 357 11.60 9.78 20.98
N ASP A 358 12.34 9.67 22.09
CA ASP A 358 13.27 8.56 22.32
C ASP A 358 12.54 7.21 22.36
N VAL A 359 11.35 7.17 22.97
CA VAL A 359 10.52 5.96 23.06
C VAL A 359 10.00 5.58 21.68
N VAL A 360 9.44 6.54 20.94
CA VAL A 360 8.91 6.29 19.59
C VAL A 360 10.00 5.75 18.65
N GLN A 361 11.19 6.37 18.67
CA GLN A 361 12.32 5.91 17.85
C GLN A 361 12.90 4.57 18.32
N ALA A 362 12.91 4.28 19.63
CA ALA A 362 13.34 2.98 20.12
C ALA A 362 12.40 1.86 19.64
N TYR A 363 11.08 2.05 19.73
CA TYR A 363 10.12 1.05 19.25
C TYR A 363 10.13 0.89 17.73
N MET A 364 10.40 1.96 16.97
CA MET A 364 10.71 1.85 15.55
C MET A 364 11.90 0.90 15.31
N GLY A 365 13.00 1.08 16.06
CA GLY A 365 14.18 0.21 15.98
C GLY A 365 13.86 -1.25 16.35
N HIS A 366 13.09 -1.47 17.41
CA HIS A 366 12.68 -2.82 17.82
C HIS A 366 11.83 -3.53 16.75
N ILE A 367 10.94 -2.81 16.06
CA ILE A 367 10.12 -3.34 14.97
C ILE A 367 10.99 -3.75 13.77
N GLN A 368 12.01 -2.95 13.43
CA GLN A 368 12.95 -3.27 12.36
C GLN A 368 13.81 -4.48 12.73
N ALA A 369 14.32 -4.54 13.96
CA ALA A 369 15.11 -5.68 14.46
C ALA A 369 14.29 -6.98 14.46
N ASN A 370 13.01 -6.92 14.82
CA ASN A 370 12.12 -8.09 14.77
C ASN A 370 11.91 -8.60 13.33
N ALA A 371 11.77 -7.71 12.34
CA ALA A 371 11.68 -8.10 10.94
C ALA A 371 12.99 -8.74 10.43
N GLU A 372 14.14 -8.21 10.83
CA GLU A 372 15.45 -8.80 10.53
C GLU A 372 15.57 -10.22 11.08
N LEU A 373 15.29 -10.40 12.39
CA LEU A 373 15.29 -11.72 13.02
C LEU A 373 14.36 -12.67 12.27
N ALA A 374 13.22 -12.17 11.82
CA ALA A 374 12.25 -13.00 11.15
C ALA A 374 12.75 -13.57 9.81
N VAL A 375 13.46 -12.75 9.03
CA VAL A 375 14.11 -13.18 7.78
C VAL A 375 15.29 -14.09 8.07
N ARG A 376 16.10 -13.82 9.10
CA ARG A 376 17.22 -14.69 9.50
C ARG A 376 16.74 -16.10 9.83
N ASP A 377 15.65 -16.22 10.59
CA ASP A 377 15.07 -17.52 10.95
C ASP A 377 14.55 -18.27 9.72
N MET A 378 13.89 -17.56 8.81
CA MET A 378 13.41 -18.13 7.54
C MET A 378 14.58 -18.71 6.72
N LEU A 379 15.67 -17.95 6.56
CA LEU A 379 16.86 -18.40 5.83
C LEU A 379 17.51 -19.63 6.49
N ARG A 380 17.59 -19.65 7.83
CA ARG A 380 18.10 -20.82 8.59
C ARG A 380 17.22 -22.05 8.42
N ALA A 381 15.90 -21.89 8.51
CA ALA A 381 14.95 -22.98 8.36
C ALA A 381 15.03 -23.58 6.95
N PHE A 382 15.04 -22.73 5.92
CA PHE A 382 15.19 -23.15 4.54
C PHE A 382 16.52 -23.87 4.30
N GLY A 383 17.64 -23.28 4.73
CA GLY A 383 18.97 -23.89 4.56
C GLY A 383 19.11 -25.21 5.32
N THR A 384 18.61 -25.30 6.56
CA THR A 384 18.63 -26.54 7.38
C THR A 384 17.83 -27.65 6.70
N SER A 385 16.64 -27.33 6.18
CA SER A 385 15.81 -28.28 5.43
C SER A 385 16.52 -28.80 4.18
N ARG A 386 17.30 -27.97 3.49
CA ARG A 386 18.09 -28.38 2.32
C ARG A 386 19.27 -29.27 2.71
N GLN A 387 20.01 -28.87 3.73
CA GLN A 387 21.14 -29.65 4.24
C GLN A 387 20.69 -31.05 4.72
N ALA A 388 19.55 -31.15 5.39
CA ALA A 388 18.96 -32.43 5.81
C ALA A 388 18.60 -33.35 4.62
N ARG A 389 18.36 -32.79 3.44
CA ARG A 389 18.09 -33.52 2.18
C ARG A 389 19.35 -33.74 1.34
N GLY A 390 20.53 -33.38 1.84
CA GLY A 390 21.79 -33.46 1.08
C GLY A 390 21.88 -32.47 -0.08
N LEU A 391 21.05 -31.40 -0.08
CA LEU A 391 21.03 -30.38 -1.13
C LEU A 391 21.97 -29.21 -0.79
N PRO A 392 22.57 -28.55 -1.79
CA PRO A 392 23.46 -27.40 -1.56
C PRO A 392 22.69 -26.21 -0.96
N LEU A 393 23.41 -25.40 -0.18
CA LEU A 393 22.96 -24.11 0.38
C LEU A 393 22.99 -22.97 -0.66
N GLU A 394 23.49 -23.26 -1.86
CA GLU A 394 23.34 -22.41 -3.03
C GLU A 394 22.10 -22.85 -3.82
N VAL A 395 21.27 -21.88 -4.19
CA VAL A 395 20.14 -22.05 -5.11
C VAL A 395 20.22 -21.04 -6.25
N SER A 396 19.65 -21.37 -7.40
CA SER A 396 19.61 -20.45 -8.53
C SER A 396 18.35 -20.63 -9.36
N ALA A 397 17.98 -19.59 -10.08
CA ALA A 397 16.92 -19.61 -11.07
C ALA A 397 17.22 -18.60 -12.19
N GLU A 398 16.63 -18.85 -13.34
CA GLU A 398 16.72 -18.02 -14.52
C GLU A 398 15.38 -18.02 -15.25
N ASP A 399 14.97 -16.86 -15.72
CA ASP A 399 13.82 -16.70 -16.60
C ASP A 399 14.09 -15.53 -17.56
N HIS A 400 13.30 -15.41 -18.63
CA HIS A 400 13.56 -14.51 -19.74
C HIS A 400 12.41 -13.54 -19.98
N MET A 401 12.75 -12.30 -20.33
CA MET A 401 11.81 -11.34 -20.93
C MET A 401 11.44 -11.81 -22.35
N ASP A 402 10.31 -11.36 -22.91
CA ASP A 402 9.87 -11.78 -24.25
C ASP A 402 10.83 -11.40 -25.38
N ASP A 403 11.75 -10.45 -25.17
CA ASP A 403 12.82 -10.10 -26.11
C ASP A 403 14.06 -11.02 -26.01
N GLY A 404 14.06 -11.96 -25.07
CA GLY A 404 15.16 -12.89 -24.81
C GLY A 404 16.16 -12.41 -23.76
N SER A 405 15.98 -11.23 -23.15
CA SER A 405 16.87 -10.76 -22.08
C SER A 405 16.76 -11.67 -20.83
N PRO A 406 17.87 -12.23 -20.33
CA PRO A 406 17.85 -13.12 -19.18
C PRO A 406 17.82 -12.33 -17.86
N ILE A 407 16.99 -12.79 -16.90
CA ILE A 407 17.05 -12.39 -15.49
C ILE A 407 17.55 -13.61 -14.70
N ARG A 408 18.70 -13.47 -14.03
CA ARG A 408 19.36 -14.56 -13.31
C ARG A 408 19.54 -14.21 -11.86
N LEU A 409 19.36 -15.20 -10.99
CA LEU A 409 19.65 -15.08 -9.56
C LEU A 409 20.38 -16.31 -9.08
N ARG A 410 21.44 -16.08 -8.30
CA ARG A 410 22.09 -17.04 -7.43
C ARG A 410 21.95 -16.58 -6.00
N VAL A 411 21.51 -17.46 -5.10
CA VAL A 411 21.39 -17.18 -3.67
C VAL A 411 22.32 -18.11 -2.89
N GLN A 412 23.24 -17.54 -2.13
CA GLN A 412 24.12 -18.28 -1.23
C GLN A 412 23.72 -18.02 0.22
N ILE A 413 23.35 -19.09 0.95
CA ILE A 413 22.85 -18.99 2.32
C ILE A 413 23.96 -19.32 3.34
N ASN A 414 24.09 -18.48 4.36
CA ASN A 414 24.94 -18.71 5.52
C ASN A 414 24.09 -19.06 6.74
N LEU A 415 24.15 -20.33 7.16
CA LEU A 415 23.37 -20.84 8.30
C LEU A 415 23.76 -20.25 9.65
N SER A 416 25.06 -20.04 9.92
CA SER A 416 25.51 -19.58 11.23
C SER A 416 25.04 -18.15 11.49
N GLN A 417 25.09 -17.31 10.46
CA GLN A 417 24.63 -15.92 10.54
C GLN A 417 23.13 -15.76 10.27
N GLY A 418 22.49 -16.72 9.59
CA GLY A 418 21.14 -16.54 9.05
C GLY A 418 21.10 -15.44 7.98
N SER A 419 22.17 -15.28 7.21
CA SER A 419 22.30 -14.26 6.16
C SER A 419 22.34 -14.91 4.79
N ALA A 420 22.14 -14.12 3.74
CA ALA A 420 22.24 -14.61 2.37
C ALA A 420 22.81 -13.56 1.41
N VAL A 421 23.50 -14.02 0.38
CA VAL A 421 23.93 -13.21 -0.76
C VAL A 421 23.00 -13.49 -1.92
N PHE A 422 22.30 -12.47 -2.40
CA PHE A 422 21.48 -12.50 -3.60
C PHE A 422 22.28 -11.85 -4.73
N ASP A 423 22.77 -12.67 -5.64
CA ASP A 423 23.64 -12.26 -6.73
C ASP A 423 22.93 -12.37 -8.08
N PHE A 424 22.68 -11.21 -8.69
CA PHE A 424 22.06 -11.09 -10.02
C PHE A 424 23.08 -11.09 -11.16
N SER A 425 24.35 -11.42 -10.89
CA SER A 425 25.38 -11.58 -11.93
C SER A 425 24.96 -12.56 -13.01
N GLY A 426 25.18 -12.18 -14.27
CA GLY A 426 24.73 -12.92 -15.45
C GLY A 426 23.36 -12.51 -15.98
N THR A 427 22.64 -11.63 -15.28
CA THR A 427 21.48 -10.89 -15.83
C THR A 427 21.92 -10.03 -17.03
N GLY A 428 21.05 -9.90 -18.03
CA GLY A 428 21.35 -9.22 -19.30
C GLY A 428 21.73 -7.75 -19.15
N PRO A 429 22.43 -7.17 -20.16
CA PRO A 429 22.76 -5.75 -20.18
C PRO A 429 21.50 -4.88 -20.23
N GLU A 430 21.67 -3.58 -19.97
CA GLU A 430 20.67 -2.57 -20.31
C GLU A 430 20.16 -2.79 -21.75
N VAL A 431 18.84 -2.73 -21.91
CA VAL A 431 18.19 -2.90 -23.21
C VAL A 431 17.94 -1.55 -23.86
N PHE A 432 18.05 -1.50 -25.19
CA PHE A 432 17.61 -0.35 -25.98
C PHE A 432 16.07 -0.34 -26.10
N GLY A 433 15.42 0.01 -25.00
CA GLY A 433 13.99 -0.06 -24.80
C GLY A 433 13.64 0.30 -23.36
N ASN A 434 12.42 -0.01 -22.94
CA ASN A 434 11.88 0.46 -21.66
C ASN A 434 11.77 -0.61 -20.58
N LEU A 435 12.25 -1.83 -20.84
CA LEU A 435 12.22 -2.92 -19.86
C LEU A 435 13.29 -2.79 -18.77
N ASN A 436 14.10 -1.73 -18.80
CA ASN A 436 15.10 -1.50 -17.78
C ASN A 436 14.44 -1.17 -16.44
N ALA A 437 14.72 -1.97 -15.42
CA ALA A 437 14.24 -1.77 -14.07
C ALA A 437 15.32 -1.06 -13.24
N PRO A 438 15.03 0.11 -12.65
CA PRO A 438 15.95 0.75 -11.70
C PRO A 438 16.26 -0.17 -10.53
N ARG A 439 17.47 -0.05 -9.96
CA ARG A 439 17.91 -0.82 -8.78
C ARG A 439 16.87 -0.87 -7.65
N ALA A 440 16.21 0.26 -7.40
CA ALA A 440 15.13 0.43 -6.44
C ALA A 440 13.98 -0.60 -6.58
N ILE A 441 13.69 -1.02 -7.81
CA ILE A 441 12.65 -2.01 -8.14
C ILE A 441 13.09 -3.41 -7.73
N THR A 442 14.35 -3.78 -8.02
CA THR A 442 14.90 -5.09 -7.61
C THR A 442 14.88 -5.23 -6.08
N LEU A 443 15.21 -4.16 -5.35
CA LEU A 443 15.11 -4.14 -3.88
C LEU A 443 13.66 -4.29 -3.39
N SER A 444 12.71 -3.66 -4.07
CA SER A 444 11.27 -3.79 -3.75
C SER A 444 10.77 -5.22 -3.96
N ALA A 445 11.15 -5.85 -5.08
CA ALA A 445 10.84 -7.25 -5.36
C ALA A 445 11.46 -8.19 -4.31
N LEU A 446 12.70 -7.95 -3.88
CA LEU A 446 13.35 -8.71 -2.81
C LEU A 446 12.62 -8.59 -1.48
N ILE A 447 12.31 -7.37 -1.03
CA ILE A 447 11.56 -7.13 0.22
C ILE A 447 10.23 -7.88 0.20
N TYR A 448 9.49 -7.78 -0.91
CA TYR A 448 8.22 -8.47 -1.10
C TYR A 448 8.39 -10.00 -1.02
N CYS A 449 9.34 -10.57 -1.77
CA CYS A 449 9.58 -12.02 -1.79
C CYS A 449 10.00 -12.53 -0.41
N LEU A 450 10.93 -11.85 0.27
CA LEU A 450 11.36 -12.21 1.62
C LEU A 450 10.17 -12.22 2.57
N ARG A 451 9.32 -11.19 2.52
CA ARG A 451 8.09 -11.12 3.32
C ARG A 451 7.15 -12.30 3.09
N CYS A 452 6.93 -12.67 1.83
CA CYS A 452 6.11 -13.82 1.47
C CYS A 452 6.71 -15.13 1.99
N LEU A 453 8.04 -15.27 1.92
CA LEU A 453 8.77 -16.47 2.35
C LEU A 453 8.81 -16.64 3.87
N VAL A 454 8.74 -15.57 4.67
CA VAL A 454 8.73 -15.68 6.15
C VAL A 454 7.50 -16.46 6.65
N GLY A 455 6.35 -16.37 5.98
CA GLY A 455 5.17 -17.17 6.31
C GLY A 455 4.48 -16.84 7.65
N ARG A 456 4.80 -15.72 8.29
CA ARG A 456 4.12 -15.20 9.50
C ARG A 456 3.80 -13.71 9.34
N ASP A 457 2.91 -13.15 10.16
CA ASP A 457 2.61 -11.73 10.06
C ASP A 457 3.75 -10.87 10.65
N ILE A 458 4.52 -10.22 9.78
CA ILE A 458 5.55 -9.23 10.14
C ILE A 458 5.27 -7.91 9.41
N PRO A 459 5.53 -6.76 10.04
CA PRO A 459 5.47 -5.48 9.36
C PRO A 459 6.53 -5.44 8.25
N LEU A 460 6.16 -4.84 7.14
CA LEU A 460 7.05 -4.73 6.01
C LEU A 460 7.90 -3.45 6.13
N ASN A 461 9.18 -3.63 6.43
CA ASN A 461 10.12 -2.55 6.71
C ASN A 461 11.55 -2.94 6.30
N GLN A 462 12.49 -2.01 6.45
CA GLN A 462 13.88 -2.19 6.02
C GLN A 462 14.62 -3.34 6.70
N GLY A 463 14.17 -3.76 7.89
CA GLY A 463 14.74 -4.90 8.62
C GLY A 463 14.72 -6.20 7.80
N CYS A 464 13.77 -6.34 6.86
CA CYS A 464 13.72 -7.51 5.98
C CYS A 464 14.98 -7.65 5.09
N LEU A 465 15.65 -6.54 4.74
CA LEU A 465 16.87 -6.55 3.91
C LEU A 465 18.16 -6.58 4.73
N ALA A 466 18.12 -6.26 6.03
CA ALA A 466 19.31 -6.21 6.87
C ALA A 466 20.19 -7.49 6.83
N PRO A 467 19.64 -8.74 6.77
CA PRO A 467 20.47 -9.94 6.70
C PRO A 467 20.86 -10.33 5.26
N VAL A 468 20.53 -9.52 4.25
CA VAL A 468 20.67 -9.83 2.83
C VAL A 468 21.67 -8.89 2.15
N ARG A 469 22.71 -9.46 1.55
CA ARG A 469 23.63 -8.72 0.66
C ARG A 469 23.16 -8.87 -0.78
N VAL A 470 22.85 -7.76 -1.45
CA VAL A 470 22.37 -7.76 -2.84
C VAL A 470 23.47 -7.31 -3.79
N VAL A 471 23.80 -8.13 -4.78
CA VAL A 471 24.72 -7.81 -5.87
C VAL A 471 23.91 -7.66 -7.16
N ILE A 472 23.94 -6.47 -7.74
CA ILE A 472 23.31 -6.17 -9.03
C ILE A 472 24.41 -5.60 -9.94
N PRO A 473 24.67 -6.18 -11.12
CA PRO A 473 25.67 -5.66 -12.04
C PRO A 473 25.27 -4.29 -12.59
N ARG A 474 26.15 -3.29 -12.49
CA ARG A 474 25.95 -1.97 -13.12
C ARG A 474 25.84 -2.11 -14.63
N GLY A 475 24.96 -1.34 -15.25
CA GLY A 475 24.70 -1.38 -16.70
C GLY A 475 23.94 -2.64 -17.14
N SER A 476 23.34 -3.37 -16.20
CA SER A 476 22.39 -4.44 -16.50
C SER A 476 20.97 -3.89 -16.63
N ILE A 477 20.05 -4.72 -17.15
CA ILE A 477 18.61 -4.39 -17.17
C ILE A 477 18.04 -4.13 -15.76
N LEU A 478 18.73 -4.49 -14.67
CA LEU A 478 18.31 -4.27 -13.27
C LEU A 478 19.06 -3.13 -12.55
N ASP A 479 20.04 -2.51 -13.22
CA ASP A 479 20.76 -1.31 -12.76
C ASP A 479 21.21 -0.50 -13.99
N PRO A 480 20.26 0.06 -14.76
CA PRO A 480 20.53 0.76 -16.00
C PRO A 480 21.16 2.14 -15.74
N SER A 481 21.64 2.76 -16.81
CA SER A 481 22.07 4.14 -16.85
C SER A 481 20.92 5.13 -16.59
N ALA A 482 21.27 6.35 -16.20
CA ALA A 482 20.30 7.40 -15.86
C ALA A 482 19.43 7.85 -17.04
N GLU A 483 19.89 7.61 -18.28
CA GLU A 483 19.21 8.04 -19.50
C GLU A 483 18.28 6.98 -20.08
N ALA A 484 18.34 5.74 -19.56
CA ALA A 484 17.55 4.63 -20.06
C ALA A 484 16.05 4.86 -19.84
N ALA A 485 15.23 4.42 -20.80
CA ALA A 485 13.80 4.27 -20.60
C ALA A 485 13.52 3.15 -19.58
N VAL A 486 12.57 3.35 -18.66
CA VAL A 486 12.34 2.46 -17.51
C VAL A 486 10.89 2.06 -17.28
N VAL A 487 9.94 2.61 -18.03
CA VAL A 487 8.51 2.45 -17.72
C VAL A 487 8.05 0.99 -17.71
N GLY A 488 8.59 0.18 -18.62
CA GLY A 488 8.36 -1.27 -18.68
C GLY A 488 9.07 -2.05 -17.57
N GLY A 489 10.19 -1.55 -17.07
CA GLY A 489 10.92 -2.16 -15.95
C GLY A 489 10.07 -2.27 -14.69
N ASN A 490 9.30 -1.22 -14.39
CA ASN A 490 8.40 -1.18 -13.24
C ASN A 490 7.25 -2.18 -13.30
N VAL A 491 6.66 -2.36 -14.48
CA VAL A 491 5.40 -3.10 -14.62
C VAL A 491 5.58 -4.50 -15.22
N LEU A 492 6.74 -4.81 -15.81
CA LEU A 492 7.03 -6.08 -16.47
C LEU A 492 8.26 -6.77 -15.89
N THR A 493 9.42 -6.12 -15.90
CA THR A 493 10.68 -6.74 -15.43
C THR A 493 10.62 -7.01 -13.92
N SER A 494 9.97 -6.14 -13.14
CA SER A 494 9.72 -6.36 -11.71
C SER A 494 8.99 -7.68 -11.42
N GLN A 495 8.01 -8.05 -12.25
CA GLN A 495 7.29 -9.32 -12.15
C GLN A 495 8.24 -10.49 -12.41
N ARG A 496 9.13 -10.35 -13.39
CA ARG A 496 10.13 -11.39 -13.70
C ARG A 496 11.15 -11.59 -12.59
N VAL A 497 11.59 -10.51 -11.94
CA VAL A 497 12.48 -10.57 -10.78
C VAL A 497 11.82 -11.36 -9.65
N VAL A 498 10.53 -11.13 -9.38
CA VAL A 498 9.78 -11.90 -8.38
C VAL A 498 9.70 -13.37 -8.75
N ASP A 499 9.32 -13.70 -9.99
CA ASP A 499 9.26 -15.08 -10.49
C ASP A 499 10.61 -15.79 -10.27
N VAL A 500 11.72 -15.17 -10.65
CA VAL A 500 13.07 -15.75 -10.49
C VAL A 500 13.44 -15.93 -9.01
N ILE A 501 13.12 -14.98 -8.13
CA ILE A 501 13.37 -15.15 -6.69
C ILE A 501 12.57 -16.33 -6.13
N LEU A 502 11.26 -16.38 -6.39
CA LEU A 502 10.39 -17.44 -5.86
C LEU A 502 10.74 -18.81 -6.45
N ALA A 503 11.14 -18.87 -7.72
CA ALA A 503 11.65 -20.09 -8.36
C ALA A 503 12.93 -20.61 -7.69
N ALA A 504 13.89 -19.72 -7.37
CA ALA A 504 15.13 -20.12 -6.71
C ALA A 504 14.88 -20.79 -5.34
N PHE A 505 13.87 -20.31 -4.61
CA PHE A 505 13.42 -20.93 -3.35
C PHE A 505 12.48 -22.12 -3.55
N GLY A 506 12.01 -22.40 -4.77
CA GLY A 506 11.00 -23.43 -5.03
C GLY A 506 9.68 -23.16 -4.31
N ALA A 507 9.31 -21.89 -4.12
CA ALA A 507 8.22 -21.50 -3.25
C ALA A 507 6.84 -21.71 -3.89
N CYS A 508 6.68 -21.33 -5.17
CA CYS A 508 5.45 -21.49 -5.95
C CYS A 508 5.74 -21.44 -7.46
N ALA A 509 4.76 -21.87 -8.25
CA ALA A 509 4.76 -21.69 -9.69
C ALA A 509 4.61 -20.20 -10.07
N ALA A 510 4.99 -19.84 -11.31
CA ALA A 510 4.87 -18.46 -11.77
C ALA A 510 3.41 -18.01 -11.81
N SER A 511 3.15 -16.78 -11.40
CA SER A 511 1.90 -16.10 -11.75
C SER A 511 1.96 -15.61 -13.21
N GLN A 512 0.98 -14.81 -13.62
CA GLN A 512 0.91 -14.26 -14.97
C GLN A 512 2.14 -13.46 -15.45
N GLY A 513 3.08 -13.11 -14.56
CA GLY A 513 4.37 -12.48 -14.91
C GLY A 513 4.25 -11.15 -15.67
N CYS A 514 3.11 -10.46 -15.55
CA CYS A 514 2.77 -9.26 -16.32
C CYS A 514 1.67 -8.46 -15.61
N MET A 515 1.74 -7.13 -15.64
CA MET A 515 0.63 -6.27 -15.19
C MET A 515 -0.41 -5.95 -16.29
N ASN A 516 -0.18 -6.43 -17.51
CA ASN A 516 -1.02 -6.22 -18.70
C ASN A 516 -1.44 -4.76 -18.91
N ASN A 517 -0.46 -3.88 -19.10
CA ASN A 517 -0.71 -2.46 -19.23
C ASN A 517 -1.41 -2.14 -20.55
N VAL A 518 -2.53 -1.41 -20.44
CA VAL A 518 -3.29 -0.86 -21.55
C VAL A 518 -3.41 0.64 -21.34
N THR A 519 -2.98 1.41 -22.32
CA THR A 519 -3.20 2.86 -22.35
C THR A 519 -3.97 3.24 -23.59
N LEU A 520 -4.83 4.24 -23.45
CA LEU A 520 -5.51 4.86 -24.57
C LEU A 520 -5.59 6.36 -24.34
N GLY A 521 -5.53 7.14 -25.40
CA GLY A 521 -5.69 8.58 -25.29
C GLY A 521 -5.55 9.31 -26.62
N ASN A 522 -5.72 10.62 -26.56
CA ASN A 522 -5.60 11.53 -27.69
C ASN A 522 -5.01 12.86 -27.19
N ALA A 523 -5.20 13.97 -27.93
CA ALA A 523 -4.66 15.27 -27.56
C ALA A 523 -5.20 15.85 -26.23
N HIS A 524 -6.35 15.37 -25.76
CA HIS A 524 -7.07 15.95 -24.61
C HIS A 524 -7.32 14.96 -23.48
N MET A 525 -7.00 13.67 -23.68
CA MET A 525 -7.17 12.64 -22.66
C MET A 525 -6.04 11.62 -22.68
N GLY A 526 -5.76 11.07 -21.50
CA GLY A 526 -4.90 9.90 -21.33
C GLY A 526 -5.49 9.01 -20.25
N TYR A 527 -5.64 7.72 -20.56
CA TYR A 527 -6.11 6.68 -19.66
C TYR A 527 -5.07 5.57 -19.58
N TYR A 528 -4.90 5.04 -18.37
CA TYR A 528 -4.01 3.93 -18.09
C TYR A 528 -4.70 2.91 -17.18
N GLU A 529 -4.58 1.63 -17.54
CA GLU A 529 -5.05 0.48 -16.76
C GLU A 529 -4.00 -0.65 -16.73
N THR A 530 -3.88 -1.29 -15.56
CA THR A 530 -3.31 -2.63 -15.42
C THR A 530 -4.45 -3.63 -15.35
N VAL A 531 -4.29 -4.79 -15.98
CA VAL A 531 -5.35 -5.82 -16.03
C VAL A 531 -4.86 -7.10 -15.36
N ALA A 532 -5.72 -7.65 -14.49
CA ALA A 532 -5.46 -8.85 -13.71
C ALA A 532 -5.28 -10.12 -14.57
N GLY A 533 -4.79 -11.20 -13.95
CA GLY A 533 -4.63 -12.50 -14.62
C GLY A 533 -4.52 -13.65 -13.63
N GLY A 534 -3.89 -14.75 -14.04
CA GLY A 534 -3.79 -15.94 -13.20
C GLY A 534 -2.64 -15.89 -12.21
N ALA A 535 -2.90 -16.19 -10.93
CA ALA A 535 -1.84 -16.40 -9.93
C ALA A 535 -1.28 -17.82 -10.01
N GLY A 536 -0.01 -18.00 -9.66
CA GLY A 536 0.64 -19.31 -9.61
C GLY A 536 0.15 -20.18 -8.45
N ALA A 537 0.11 -21.50 -8.66
CA ALA A 537 -0.18 -22.47 -7.60
C ALA A 537 1.04 -22.74 -6.71
N GLY A 538 0.81 -23.29 -5.51
CA GLY A 538 1.88 -23.62 -4.57
C GLY A 538 1.60 -24.86 -3.72
N PRO A 539 2.48 -25.17 -2.75
CA PRO A 539 2.38 -26.38 -1.93
C PRO A 539 1.16 -26.37 -1.01
N GLY A 540 0.03 -26.88 -1.52
CA GLY A 540 -1.22 -26.98 -0.76
C GLY A 540 -2.34 -26.06 -1.23
N TRP A 541 -2.14 -25.27 -2.30
CA TRP A 541 -3.16 -24.32 -2.76
C TRP A 541 -3.18 -24.14 -4.29
N HIS A 542 -4.39 -23.99 -4.82
CA HIS A 542 -4.62 -23.54 -6.19
C HIS A 542 -4.26 -22.07 -6.36
N GLY A 543 -3.84 -21.70 -7.57
CA GLY A 543 -3.69 -20.31 -7.96
C GLY A 543 -5.06 -19.63 -8.08
N ARG A 544 -5.16 -18.37 -7.64
CA ARG A 544 -6.38 -17.57 -7.77
C ARG A 544 -6.51 -17.01 -9.19
N SER A 545 -7.70 -17.16 -9.79
CA SER A 545 -8.00 -16.63 -11.13
C SER A 545 -8.36 -15.14 -11.09
N GLY A 546 -7.98 -14.39 -12.13
CA GLY A 546 -8.41 -13.02 -12.36
C GLY A 546 -8.02 -12.01 -11.28
N VAL A 547 -6.83 -12.16 -10.69
CA VAL A 547 -6.33 -11.24 -9.65
C VAL A 547 -5.02 -10.56 -10.07
N HIS A 548 -4.76 -9.39 -9.49
CA HIS A 548 -3.43 -8.82 -9.50
C HIS A 548 -2.50 -9.67 -8.61
N SER A 549 -1.23 -9.73 -8.97
CA SER A 549 -0.25 -10.55 -8.27
C SER A 549 1.09 -9.82 -8.19
N HIS A 550 1.84 -10.13 -7.14
CA HIS A 550 3.18 -9.64 -6.90
C HIS A 550 3.28 -8.12 -6.85
N MET A 551 3.88 -7.50 -7.87
CA MET A 551 4.31 -6.10 -7.85
C MET A 551 3.16 -5.08 -8.03
N THR A 552 1.91 -5.54 -8.09
CA THR A 552 0.73 -4.68 -8.20
C THR A 552 -0.45 -5.25 -7.42
N ASN A 553 -1.31 -4.36 -6.93
CA ASN A 553 -2.56 -4.68 -6.24
C ASN A 553 -3.58 -3.54 -6.43
N THR A 554 -3.61 -2.97 -7.64
CA THR A 554 -4.60 -1.95 -8.02
C THR A 554 -5.99 -2.55 -8.15
N ARG A 555 -7.03 -1.74 -8.00
CA ARG A 555 -8.39 -2.10 -8.42
C ARG A 555 -8.54 -1.94 -9.93
N ILE A 556 -9.48 -2.71 -10.49
CA ILE A 556 -9.97 -2.46 -11.84
C ILE A 556 -10.59 -1.06 -11.90
N THR A 557 -10.60 -0.46 -13.08
CA THR A 557 -11.48 0.68 -13.30
C THR A 557 -12.91 0.17 -13.33
N ASP A 558 -13.78 0.76 -12.51
CA ASP A 558 -15.20 0.44 -12.54
C ASP A 558 -15.73 0.62 -13.97
N PRO A 559 -16.45 -0.36 -14.55
CA PRO A 559 -16.95 -0.28 -15.91
C PRO A 559 -17.79 0.98 -16.19
N GLU A 560 -18.65 1.40 -15.26
CA GLU A 560 -19.49 2.59 -15.46
C GLU A 560 -18.65 3.88 -15.43
N ILE A 561 -17.62 3.92 -14.59
CA ILE A 561 -16.66 5.03 -14.56
C ILE A 561 -15.80 5.05 -15.83
N LEU A 562 -15.38 3.89 -16.34
CA LEU A 562 -14.63 3.76 -17.59
C LEU A 562 -15.46 4.30 -18.77
N GLU A 563 -16.70 3.82 -18.92
CA GLU A 563 -17.56 4.19 -20.06
C GLU A 563 -18.09 5.63 -19.98
N SER A 564 -18.25 6.18 -18.77
CA SER A 564 -18.70 7.56 -18.59
C SER A 564 -17.60 8.60 -18.82
N ARG A 565 -16.33 8.26 -18.55
CA ARG A 565 -15.20 9.20 -18.65
C ARG A 565 -14.41 9.09 -19.95
N TYR A 566 -14.45 7.93 -20.61
CA TYR A 566 -13.62 7.66 -21.78
C TYR A 566 -14.48 7.14 -22.95
N PRO A 567 -14.12 7.43 -24.21
CA PRO A 567 -14.92 7.07 -25.38
C PRO A 567 -14.72 5.59 -25.76
N VAL A 568 -14.99 4.70 -24.83
CA VAL A 568 -14.92 3.24 -24.99
C VAL A 568 -16.13 2.57 -24.34
N ILE A 569 -16.50 1.39 -24.84
CA ILE A 569 -17.48 0.50 -24.20
C ILE A 569 -16.77 -0.81 -23.82
N LEU A 570 -16.92 -1.26 -22.59
CA LEU A 570 -16.44 -2.56 -22.12
C LEU A 570 -17.44 -3.65 -22.54
N ARG A 571 -17.20 -4.28 -23.69
CA ARG A 571 -18.09 -5.31 -24.24
C ARG A 571 -18.05 -6.63 -23.47
N ARG A 572 -16.89 -6.96 -22.89
CA ARG A 572 -16.65 -8.23 -22.23
C ARG A 572 -15.60 -8.08 -21.14
N PHE A 573 -15.86 -8.68 -19.98
CA PHE A 573 -14.86 -8.87 -18.94
C PHE A 573 -15.15 -10.14 -18.14
N GLU A 574 -14.36 -11.20 -18.37
CA GLU A 574 -14.61 -12.52 -17.77
C GLU A 574 -13.31 -13.30 -17.53
N LEU A 575 -13.39 -14.40 -16.76
CA LEU A 575 -12.28 -15.33 -16.62
C LEU A 575 -12.00 -16.06 -17.94
N ARG A 576 -10.72 -16.19 -18.28
CA ARG A 576 -10.24 -16.98 -19.42
C ARG A 576 -10.09 -18.44 -19.00
N LEU A 577 -11.21 -19.15 -18.93
CA LEU A 577 -11.28 -20.53 -18.45
C LEU A 577 -10.29 -21.46 -19.17
N GLY A 578 -9.55 -22.25 -18.40
CA GLY A 578 -8.59 -23.22 -18.93
C GLY A 578 -7.25 -22.62 -19.36
N SER A 579 -6.95 -21.39 -18.95
CA SER A 579 -5.65 -20.76 -19.18
C SER A 579 -4.64 -21.04 -18.06
N GLY A 580 -5.08 -21.42 -16.86
CA GLY A 580 -4.23 -21.86 -15.77
C GLY A 580 -3.58 -23.22 -16.04
N GLY A 581 -2.31 -23.37 -15.68
CA GLY A 581 -1.55 -24.60 -15.82
C GLY A 581 -2.11 -25.74 -14.97
N ARG A 582 -2.12 -26.96 -15.52
CA ARG A 582 -2.52 -28.16 -14.78
C ARG A 582 -1.47 -28.56 -13.75
N GLY A 583 -1.90 -29.26 -12.72
CA GLY A 583 -1.06 -29.79 -11.65
C GLY A 583 -1.98 -30.31 -10.55
N ARG A 584 -1.41 -31.03 -9.58
CA ARG A 584 -2.14 -31.40 -8.35
C ARG A 584 -2.85 -30.17 -7.77
N PHE A 585 -2.16 -29.03 -7.77
CA PHE A 585 -2.79 -27.74 -7.62
C PHE A 585 -2.70 -26.95 -8.91
N ARG A 586 -3.87 -26.68 -9.51
CA ARG A 586 -4.04 -25.87 -10.72
C ARG A 586 -3.63 -24.41 -10.51
N GLY A 587 -2.97 -23.82 -11.51
CA GLY A 587 -2.75 -22.38 -11.60
C GLY A 587 -4.06 -21.63 -11.87
N GLY A 588 -4.10 -20.34 -11.52
CA GLY A 588 -5.26 -19.49 -11.75
C GLY A 588 -5.46 -19.17 -13.24
N ASP A 589 -6.71 -19.02 -13.65
CA ASP A 589 -7.06 -18.56 -14.98
C ASP A 589 -6.83 -17.04 -15.12
N GLY A 590 -6.39 -16.62 -16.31
CA GLY A 590 -6.34 -15.22 -16.72
C GLY A 590 -7.74 -14.63 -16.95
N VAL A 591 -7.81 -13.50 -17.65
CA VAL A 591 -9.07 -12.81 -18.01
C VAL A 591 -9.11 -12.48 -19.50
N ILE A 592 -10.33 -12.27 -20.00
CA ILE A 592 -10.62 -11.71 -21.32
C ILE A 592 -11.25 -10.34 -21.10
N ARG A 593 -10.71 -9.29 -21.74
CA ARG A 593 -11.23 -7.92 -21.67
C ARG A 593 -11.37 -7.34 -23.07
N GLU A 594 -12.58 -6.92 -23.46
CA GLU A 594 -12.89 -6.38 -24.79
C GLU A 594 -13.37 -4.92 -24.72
N LEU A 595 -12.65 -4.02 -25.38
CA LEU A 595 -12.96 -2.59 -25.44
C LEU A 595 -13.35 -2.20 -26.87
N LEU A 596 -14.55 -1.68 -27.05
CA LEU A 596 -15.02 -1.07 -28.30
C LEU A 596 -14.73 0.43 -28.27
N PHE A 597 -13.99 0.93 -29.25
CA PHE A 597 -13.66 2.35 -29.36
C PHE A 597 -14.81 3.14 -30.00
N ARG A 598 -15.10 4.31 -29.44
CA ARG A 598 -16.16 5.24 -29.90
C ARG A 598 -15.61 6.48 -30.58
N GLU A 599 -14.33 6.77 -30.37
CA GLU A 599 -13.60 7.89 -30.98
C GLU A 599 -12.23 7.42 -31.49
N GLU A 600 -11.57 8.27 -32.27
CA GLU A 600 -10.17 8.06 -32.63
C GLU A 600 -9.27 8.23 -31.40
N ALA A 601 -8.40 7.25 -31.18
CA ALA A 601 -7.45 7.28 -30.08
C ALA A 601 -6.17 6.52 -30.47
N LEU A 602 -5.07 6.83 -29.77
CA LEU A 602 -3.89 5.97 -29.77
C LEU A 602 -4.04 4.92 -28.68
N LEU A 603 -4.13 3.65 -29.07
CA LEU A 603 -4.06 2.51 -28.15
C LEU A 603 -2.60 2.08 -28.04
N SER A 604 -2.08 1.97 -26.82
CA SER A 604 -0.79 1.34 -26.56
C SER A 604 -0.93 0.16 -25.59
N VAL A 605 -0.23 -0.92 -25.91
CA VAL A 605 -0.15 -2.11 -25.07
C VAL A 605 1.30 -2.32 -24.67
N LEU A 606 1.55 -2.53 -23.38
CA LEU A 606 2.88 -2.80 -22.83
C LEU A 606 2.79 -4.04 -21.94
N THR A 607 3.09 -5.19 -22.55
CA THR A 607 2.79 -6.50 -21.97
C THR A 607 3.90 -7.55 -22.19
N GLU A 608 3.90 -8.62 -21.39
CA GLU A 608 4.89 -9.72 -21.31
C GLU A 608 4.22 -11.09 -21.24
N ARG A 609 4.98 -12.19 -21.28
CA ARG A 609 4.45 -13.57 -21.37
C ARG A 609 3.60 -13.77 -22.64
N ARG A 610 4.00 -13.09 -23.70
CA ARG A 610 3.49 -13.24 -25.07
C ARG A 610 4.44 -14.05 -25.91
N ALA A 611 5.70 -14.27 -25.53
CA ALA A 611 6.62 -15.23 -26.15
C ALA A 611 6.82 -16.46 -25.25
N PHE A 612 7.07 -16.24 -23.95
CA PHE A 612 7.29 -17.31 -22.97
C PHE A 612 6.04 -17.55 -22.11
N ARG A 613 5.85 -18.80 -21.67
CA ARG A 613 4.75 -19.20 -20.77
C ARG A 613 5.14 -19.01 -19.30
N PRO A 614 4.20 -18.66 -18.40
CA PRO A 614 4.40 -18.80 -16.96
C PRO A 614 4.72 -20.25 -16.58
N TYR A 615 5.86 -20.50 -15.92
CA TYR A 615 6.30 -21.86 -15.59
C TYR A 615 5.44 -22.50 -14.49
N GLY A 616 5.25 -23.81 -14.57
CA GLY A 616 4.77 -24.62 -13.45
C GLY A 616 5.94 -25.08 -12.56
N LEU A 617 5.63 -25.64 -11.39
CA LEU A 617 6.65 -26.07 -10.41
C LEU A 617 6.37 -27.50 -9.92
N HIS A 618 7.45 -28.24 -9.59
CA HIS A 618 7.37 -29.61 -9.04
C HIS A 618 6.49 -30.58 -9.85
N GLY A 619 6.55 -30.52 -11.19
CA GLY A 619 5.76 -31.37 -12.09
C GLY A 619 4.49 -30.71 -12.63
N GLY A 620 4.11 -29.53 -12.14
CA GLY A 620 3.00 -28.75 -12.68
C GLY A 620 3.29 -28.22 -14.09
N GLU A 621 2.25 -28.17 -14.91
CA GLU A 621 2.29 -27.64 -16.27
C GLU A 621 2.30 -26.10 -16.29
N PRO A 622 2.89 -25.49 -17.33
CA PRO A 622 2.90 -24.04 -17.50
C PRO A 622 1.52 -23.47 -17.81
N GLY A 623 1.29 -22.21 -17.41
CA GLY A 623 0.10 -21.45 -17.79
C GLY A 623 0.10 -21.05 -19.26
N ALA A 624 -1.07 -20.71 -19.80
CA ALA A 624 -1.21 -20.24 -21.17
C ALA A 624 -0.65 -18.81 -21.33
N ARG A 625 -0.03 -18.54 -22.49
CA ARG A 625 0.42 -17.20 -22.90
C ARG A 625 -0.74 -16.22 -23.00
N GLY A 626 -0.42 -14.94 -22.82
CA GLY A 626 -1.32 -13.84 -23.16
C GLY A 626 -1.40 -13.60 -24.68
N LEU A 627 -2.42 -12.87 -25.12
CA LEU A 627 -2.66 -12.53 -26.52
C LEU A 627 -3.39 -11.18 -26.61
N ASN A 628 -2.95 -10.33 -27.54
CA ASN A 628 -3.51 -8.99 -27.76
C ASN A 628 -4.04 -8.93 -29.19
N LEU A 629 -5.37 -8.80 -29.38
CA LEU A 629 -6.02 -8.78 -30.69
C LEU A 629 -6.73 -7.45 -30.92
N LEU A 630 -6.66 -6.94 -32.14
CA LEU A 630 -7.43 -5.79 -32.60
C LEU A 630 -8.30 -6.22 -33.78
N THR A 631 -9.61 -6.21 -33.58
CA THR A 631 -10.59 -6.42 -34.65
C THR A 631 -10.98 -5.06 -35.21
N ARG A 632 -10.66 -4.83 -36.48
CA ARG A 632 -11.05 -3.62 -37.20
C ARG A 632 -12.54 -3.65 -37.55
N LYS A 633 -13.14 -2.48 -37.77
CA LYS A 633 -14.56 -2.36 -38.17
C LYS A 633 -14.95 -3.19 -39.41
N ASP A 634 -14.02 -3.43 -40.33
CA ASP A 634 -14.21 -4.26 -41.52
C ASP A 634 -14.20 -5.79 -41.25
N GLY A 635 -13.99 -6.19 -39.99
CA GLY A 635 -13.89 -7.58 -39.55
C GLY A 635 -12.48 -8.16 -39.56
N ARG A 636 -11.46 -7.41 -40.00
CA ARG A 636 -10.06 -7.88 -39.99
C ARG A 636 -9.51 -7.93 -38.57
N THR A 637 -9.05 -9.10 -38.14
CA THR A 637 -8.39 -9.28 -36.84
C THR A 637 -6.87 -9.27 -37.00
N VAL A 638 -6.19 -8.46 -36.18
CA VAL A 638 -4.73 -8.30 -36.17
C VAL A 638 -4.19 -8.66 -34.79
N ASN A 639 -3.14 -9.49 -34.72
CA ASN A 639 -2.39 -9.69 -33.50
C ASN A 639 -1.40 -8.53 -33.30
N LEU A 640 -1.53 -7.83 -32.18
CA LEU A 640 -0.73 -6.65 -31.84
C LEU A 640 0.64 -6.98 -31.23
N GLY A 641 0.91 -8.25 -30.93
CA GLY A 641 2.12 -8.65 -30.19
C GLY A 641 2.09 -8.16 -28.74
N GLY A 642 3.22 -8.24 -28.04
CA GLY A 642 3.31 -7.87 -26.63
C GLY A 642 3.43 -6.37 -26.37
N LYS A 643 4.01 -5.62 -27.29
CA LYS A 643 4.34 -4.19 -27.13
C LYS A 643 4.10 -3.45 -28.43
N THR A 644 3.12 -2.56 -28.46
CA THR A 644 2.83 -1.77 -29.66
C THR A 644 1.98 -0.53 -29.34
N SER A 645 2.07 0.48 -30.20
CA SER A 645 1.13 1.60 -30.27
C SER A 645 0.48 1.64 -31.65
N VAL A 646 -0.84 1.80 -31.68
CA VAL A 646 -1.65 1.73 -32.91
C VAL A 646 -2.83 2.70 -32.81
N LEU A 647 -3.08 3.44 -33.89
CA LEU A 647 -4.31 4.22 -34.03
C LEU A 647 -5.51 3.27 -34.17
N VAL A 648 -6.52 3.54 -33.34
CA VAL A 648 -7.82 2.87 -33.34
C VAL A 648 -8.90 3.88 -33.69
N TYR A 649 -9.95 3.40 -34.36
CA TYR A 649 -11.03 4.23 -34.88
C TYR A 649 -12.38 3.78 -34.31
N PRO A 650 -13.43 4.63 -34.39
CA PRO A 650 -14.77 4.24 -33.98
C PRO A 650 -15.23 2.94 -34.63
N GLY A 651 -15.58 1.95 -33.81
CA GLY A 651 -15.99 0.62 -34.26
C GLY A 651 -14.90 -0.46 -34.16
N ASP A 652 -13.64 -0.09 -33.95
CA ASP A 652 -12.58 -1.05 -33.67
C ASP A 652 -12.77 -1.66 -32.26
N VAL A 653 -12.38 -2.92 -32.10
CA VAL A 653 -12.46 -3.65 -30.84
C VAL A 653 -11.10 -4.22 -30.46
N PHE A 654 -10.57 -3.79 -29.31
CA PHE A 654 -9.38 -4.39 -28.71
C PHE A 654 -9.78 -5.51 -27.74
N CYS A 655 -9.22 -6.70 -27.92
CA CYS A 655 -9.41 -7.87 -27.07
C CYS A 655 -8.08 -8.29 -26.44
N LEU A 656 -8.03 -8.22 -25.11
CA LEU A 656 -6.91 -8.63 -24.29
C LEU A 656 -7.21 -9.98 -23.65
N HIS A 657 -6.36 -10.97 -23.92
CA HIS A 657 -6.29 -12.23 -23.18
C HIS A 657 -5.07 -12.18 -22.27
N THR A 658 -5.28 -12.14 -20.95
CA THR A 658 -4.16 -12.15 -20.01
C THR A 658 -3.62 -13.58 -19.79
N PRO A 659 -2.34 -13.72 -19.37
CA PRO A 659 -1.77 -15.03 -19.06
C PRO A 659 -2.44 -15.71 -17.87
N GLY A 660 -2.45 -17.04 -17.87
CA GLY A 660 -2.78 -17.83 -16.68
C GLY A 660 -1.56 -18.00 -15.75
N GLY A 661 -1.76 -18.57 -14.57
CA GLY A 661 -0.67 -18.98 -13.67
C GLY A 661 -0.21 -20.41 -13.94
N GLY A 662 1.02 -20.75 -13.56
CA GLY A 662 1.53 -22.13 -13.61
C GLY A 662 0.92 -23.04 -12.55
N GLY A 663 0.84 -24.33 -12.86
CA GLY A 663 0.40 -25.38 -11.90
C GLY A 663 1.52 -25.85 -10.98
N TYR A 664 1.16 -26.56 -9.92
CA TYR A 664 2.06 -27.12 -8.93
C TYR A 664 1.77 -28.62 -8.71
N GLY A 665 2.80 -29.46 -8.71
CA GLY A 665 2.67 -30.90 -8.53
C GLY A 665 2.19 -31.63 -9.78
N ASP A 666 2.28 -32.96 -9.79
CA ASP A 666 1.85 -33.81 -10.91
C ASP A 666 0.33 -33.65 -11.17
N PRO A 667 -0.10 -33.32 -12.41
CA PRO A 667 -1.51 -33.25 -12.79
C PRO A 667 -2.33 -34.52 -12.55
N GLU A 668 -1.68 -35.68 -12.51
CA GLU A 668 -2.34 -36.97 -12.32
C GLU A 668 -2.51 -37.32 -10.83
N GLU A 669 -1.89 -36.57 -9.92
CA GLU A 669 -2.17 -36.67 -8.48
C GLU A 669 -3.46 -35.91 -8.12
N PRO A 670 -4.43 -36.56 -7.46
CA PRO A 670 -5.64 -35.88 -7.04
C PRO A 670 -5.33 -34.82 -5.97
N ALA A 671 -5.87 -33.61 -6.17
CA ALA A 671 -5.92 -32.59 -5.14
C ALA A 671 -6.74 -33.13 -3.94
N PRO A 672 -6.33 -32.88 -2.68
CA PRO A 672 -7.22 -33.10 -1.56
C PRO A 672 -8.51 -32.27 -1.74
N PRO A 673 -9.68 -32.76 -1.29
CA PRO A 673 -10.94 -32.05 -1.47
C PRO A 673 -10.89 -30.65 -0.81
N PRO A 674 -11.57 -29.65 -1.38
CA PRO A 674 -11.58 -28.29 -0.83
C PRO A 674 -12.18 -28.32 0.58
N GLY A 675 -11.36 -28.01 1.59
CA GLY A 675 -11.78 -27.97 3.00
C GLY A 675 -10.86 -28.68 4.00
N SER A 676 -9.83 -29.42 3.55
CA SER A 676 -8.77 -29.86 4.47
C SER A 676 -7.82 -28.69 4.73
N PRO A 677 -7.71 -28.14 5.96
CA PRO A 677 -6.67 -27.17 6.24
C PRO A 677 -5.31 -27.79 5.90
N PRO A 678 -4.34 -27.01 5.41
CA PRO A 678 -3.00 -27.54 5.18
C PRO A 678 -2.52 -28.20 6.47
N GLN A 679 -2.07 -29.45 6.40
CA GLN A 679 -1.29 -30.06 7.46
C GLN A 679 0.04 -29.30 7.52
N LEU A 680 0.03 -28.17 8.22
CA LEU A 680 1.24 -27.56 8.72
C LEU A 680 1.92 -28.60 9.63
N PRO A 681 3.27 -28.73 9.61
CA PRO A 681 3.94 -29.47 10.67
C PRO A 681 3.48 -28.87 12.00
N ALA A 682 2.84 -29.70 12.83
CA ALA A 682 2.12 -29.28 14.02
C ALA A 682 3.02 -28.42 14.92
N PHE A 683 2.86 -27.09 14.80
CA PHE A 683 3.34 -26.17 15.81
C PHE A 683 2.30 -26.21 16.93
N PRO A 684 2.67 -26.56 18.17
CA PRO A 684 1.72 -26.55 19.25
C PRO A 684 1.30 -25.10 19.51
N GLU A 685 0.07 -24.75 19.16
CA GLU A 685 -0.53 -23.47 19.55
C GLU A 685 -0.53 -23.38 21.09
N ARG A 686 -0.06 -22.26 21.64
CA ARG A 686 -0.04 -21.96 23.08
C ARG A 686 -0.49 -20.53 23.30
N GLY A 687 -1.20 -20.27 24.41
CA GLY A 687 -1.56 -18.93 24.86
C GLY A 687 -3.07 -18.72 25.07
N SER A 688 -3.42 -17.57 25.65
CA SER A 688 -4.78 -17.22 26.07
C SER A 688 -5.81 -17.20 24.93
N VAL A 689 -5.40 -16.84 23.72
CA VAL A 689 -6.28 -16.82 22.53
C VAL A 689 -6.62 -18.24 22.05
N TYR A 690 -5.70 -19.20 22.20
CA TYR A 690 -5.93 -20.61 21.86
C TYR A 690 -6.88 -21.26 22.87
N GLU A 691 -6.63 -21.05 24.16
CA GLU A 691 -7.53 -21.49 25.25
C GLU A 691 -8.96 -20.92 25.06
N TYR A 692 -9.07 -19.64 24.67
CA TYR A 692 -10.34 -18.99 24.37
C TYR A 692 -11.07 -19.61 23.16
N ARG A 693 -10.37 -19.92 22.06
CA ARG A 693 -10.98 -20.58 20.89
C ARG A 693 -11.43 -22.00 21.21
N ARG A 694 -10.64 -22.77 21.96
CA ARG A 694 -11.03 -24.11 22.42
C ARG A 694 -12.28 -24.11 23.31
N ALA A 695 -12.48 -23.05 24.10
CA ALA A 695 -13.65 -22.91 24.95
C ALA A 695 -14.93 -22.56 24.14
N GLN A 696 -14.81 -21.95 22.97
CA GLN A 696 -15.96 -21.62 22.11
C GLN A 696 -16.48 -22.79 21.26
N GLU A 697 -15.66 -23.82 21.01
CA GLU A 697 -16.07 -25.00 20.23
C GLU A 697 -16.76 -26.10 21.06
N ALA A 698 -17.00 -25.86 22.35
CA ALA A 698 -17.64 -26.81 23.26
C ALA A 698 -19.09 -26.43 23.67
N VAL A 699 -19.75 -25.52 22.94
CA VAL A 699 -21.18 -25.19 23.12
C VAL A 699 -21.90 -25.21 21.78
#